data_AF-A0A9E4EH96-F1
#
_entry.id   AF-A0A9E4EH96-F1
#
_cell.length_a   1.000
_cell.length_b   1.000
_cell.length_c   1.000
_cell.angle_alpha   90.00
_cell.angle_beta   90.00
_cell.angle_gamma   90.00
#
_symmetry.space_group_name_H-M   'P 1'
#
loop_
_entity.id
_entity.type
_entity.pdbx_description
1 polymer ?
#
loop_
_entity_poly.entity_id
_entity_poly.type
_entity_poly.pdbx_seq_one_letter_code
_entity_poly.pdbx_strand_id
1 'polypeptide(L)'
;MNAPLDGIRVIDVTTRWGELAGRVLAELGAEVFKVEPPDGCESRRLGPFAQDAASDAEGESLYWACVGAGKKSIVVDEVEPLLADADVFIESGRRADLSALYPQLVHVSITPFGCTGPMAETPAAEVTVEAAGGLVGLQGDGDREPLPMGAMPQAAFHAGVQAAADVLVALFERDQSGLGQHLDVSAQACVVWTLMNATGYPPNTGRNPPFSSEYRAQVPAASTPAPRLRLPGLVSCRDGLIQVRFQMRVIGERTFDGLLRWVEASDADVPESVRGLDLNAWMAALRRGELDIEAAQAAADLIVDLLATKTKQEIQQYSADHGLTVAAIHTVPDLLRDPHLADRGFWIGTPRKGRGSRLMHAGPFARMSRTPLRLDRSVPALGSSAPPGPRHPAGIEPHPRDAPFAGLKVADFSWVGVGPMIGKALADHGATVVRIESASRADLLRTVPPFKDGEPGLDRAQFMANFNTSKLGMTVDLKNPQGPGLARRMADWADVVLESYSPGTMARFGLDWETLAADRDDLVMLSTSIRGQTGRERGYSGYGGQGACIAGLYELVGWPDRNPCGPWGAYTDFITPRFGICAVVAALMHRRRTGLGQHIDLAQVECGIRFLEPLILDYAVNGRVAERLGQGSPSLDPHGVFAC
;
A
#
# COMPACT_ATOMS: atom_id res chain seq x y z
N MET A 1 -14.61 -18.57 14.97
CA MET A 1 -13.74 -17.51 15.51
C MET A 1 -14.38 -16.18 15.20
N ASN A 2 -14.44 -15.27 16.16
CA ASN A 2 -15.06 -13.97 15.96
C ASN A 2 -14.08 -13.05 15.19
N ALA A 3 -14.57 -12.32 14.20
CA ALA A 3 -13.77 -11.34 13.47
C ALA A 3 -13.51 -10.09 14.34
N PRO A 4 -12.51 -9.25 14.02
CA PRO A 4 -12.11 -8.14 14.89
C PRO A 4 -13.20 -7.12 15.21
N LEU A 5 -14.13 -6.89 14.31
CA LEU A 5 -15.23 -5.93 14.45
C LEU A 5 -16.60 -6.60 14.58
N ASP A 6 -16.64 -7.88 15.00
CA ASP A 6 -17.90 -8.54 15.30
C ASP A 6 -18.68 -7.73 16.35
N GLY A 7 -19.94 -7.44 16.03
CA GLY A 7 -20.78 -6.60 16.87
C GLY A 7 -20.54 -5.10 16.70
N ILE A 8 -19.86 -4.65 15.65
CA ILE A 8 -19.87 -3.24 15.23
C ILE A 8 -20.88 -3.07 14.09
N ARG A 9 -21.76 -2.07 14.19
CA ARG A 9 -22.72 -1.72 13.14
C ARG A 9 -22.34 -0.43 12.43
N VAL A 10 -22.26 -0.50 11.11
CA VAL A 10 -21.90 0.64 10.25
C VAL A 10 -23.08 1.00 9.35
N ILE A 11 -23.47 2.26 9.38
CA ILE A 11 -24.39 2.86 8.40
C ILE A 11 -23.54 3.56 7.34
N ASP A 12 -23.67 3.11 6.09
CA ASP A 12 -22.85 3.55 4.97
C ASP A 12 -23.70 4.26 3.90
N VAL A 13 -23.66 5.59 3.91
CA VAL A 13 -24.26 6.45 2.86
C VAL A 13 -23.20 7.01 1.90
N THR A 14 -21.98 6.45 1.91
CA THR A 14 -20.88 6.95 1.06
C THR A 14 -21.18 6.80 -0.42
N THR A 15 -20.54 7.64 -1.23
CA THR A 15 -20.48 7.50 -2.69
C THR A 15 -19.16 6.82 -3.07
N ARG A 16 -18.81 6.82 -4.37
CA ARG A 16 -17.55 6.24 -4.87
C ARG A 16 -16.30 6.70 -4.10
N TRP A 17 -16.33 7.86 -3.44
CA TRP A 17 -15.24 8.43 -2.63
C TRP A 17 -14.96 7.68 -1.32
N GLY A 18 -15.95 6.97 -0.76
CA GLY A 18 -15.85 6.36 0.56
C GLY A 18 -16.22 4.88 0.63
N GLU A 19 -16.79 4.29 -0.42
CA GLU A 19 -17.35 2.93 -0.35
C GLU A 19 -16.33 1.84 -0.02
N LEU A 20 -15.05 2.03 -0.37
CA LEU A 20 -14.00 1.09 0.03
C LEU A 20 -13.81 1.03 1.56
N ALA A 21 -14.13 2.09 2.30
CA ALA A 21 -14.09 2.09 3.76
C ALA A 21 -15.06 1.04 4.34
N GLY A 22 -16.32 1.09 3.90
CA GLY A 22 -17.33 0.10 4.31
C GLY A 22 -16.93 -1.32 3.93
N ARG A 23 -16.25 -1.51 2.79
CA ARG A 23 -15.73 -2.82 2.39
C ARG A 23 -14.68 -3.35 3.36
N VAL A 24 -13.69 -2.53 3.72
CA VAL A 24 -12.62 -2.91 4.67
C VAL A 24 -13.22 -3.21 6.05
N LEU A 25 -14.17 -2.41 6.52
CA LEU A 25 -14.86 -2.64 7.80
C LEU A 25 -15.64 -3.96 7.80
N ALA A 26 -16.33 -4.29 6.70
CA ALA A 26 -17.02 -5.58 6.54
C ALA A 26 -16.06 -6.78 6.55
N GLU A 27 -14.90 -6.65 5.89
CA GLU A 27 -13.84 -7.69 5.93
C GLU A 27 -13.29 -7.91 7.34
N LEU A 28 -13.24 -6.86 8.16
CA LEU A 28 -12.88 -6.95 9.56
C LEU A 28 -14.03 -7.45 10.46
N GLY A 29 -15.22 -7.74 9.90
CA GLY A 29 -16.34 -8.35 10.62
C GLY A 29 -17.51 -7.43 10.96
N ALA A 30 -17.42 -6.14 10.65
CA ALA A 30 -18.50 -5.21 10.94
C ALA A 30 -19.77 -5.53 10.13
N GLU A 31 -20.94 -5.26 10.71
CA GLU A 31 -22.21 -5.32 10.02
C GLU A 31 -22.44 -4.00 9.26
N VAL A 32 -22.14 -3.99 7.97
CA VAL A 32 -22.19 -2.78 7.14
C VAL A 32 -23.48 -2.72 6.32
N PHE A 33 -24.31 -1.72 6.59
CA PHE A 33 -25.53 -1.43 5.83
C PHE A 33 -25.27 -0.28 4.87
N LYS A 34 -25.13 -0.60 3.58
CA LYS A 34 -25.19 0.38 2.51
C LYS A 34 -26.63 0.89 2.40
N VAL A 35 -26.82 2.15 2.75
CA VAL A 35 -28.05 2.88 2.46
C VAL A 35 -27.95 3.42 1.04
N GLU A 36 -28.96 3.13 0.24
CA GLU A 36 -29.02 3.47 -1.17
C GLU A 36 -30.33 4.19 -1.52
N PRO A 37 -30.31 5.10 -2.51
CA PRO A 37 -31.54 5.64 -3.07
C PRO A 37 -32.35 4.53 -3.78
N PRO A 38 -33.64 4.76 -4.09
CA PRO A 38 -34.50 3.76 -4.74
C PRO A 38 -33.98 3.22 -6.08
N ASP A 39 -33.16 4.00 -6.79
CA ASP A 39 -32.49 3.64 -8.05
C ASP A 39 -31.09 3.04 -7.84
N GLY A 40 -30.64 2.89 -6.60
CA GLY A 40 -29.33 2.36 -6.23
C GLY A 40 -28.20 3.39 -6.30
N CYS A 41 -27.11 3.11 -5.57
CA CYS A 41 -25.98 4.04 -5.52
C CYS A 41 -25.28 4.21 -6.88
N GLU A 42 -24.58 5.33 -7.04
CA GLU A 42 -23.84 5.69 -8.27
C GLU A 42 -22.92 4.55 -8.75
N SER A 43 -22.23 3.89 -7.82
CA SER A 43 -21.25 2.86 -8.13
C SER A 43 -21.83 1.63 -8.83
N ARG A 44 -23.14 1.37 -8.70
CA ARG A 44 -23.83 0.33 -9.50
C ARG A 44 -23.81 0.62 -10.99
N ARG A 45 -23.59 1.88 -11.37
CA ARG A 45 -23.53 2.40 -12.74
C ARG A 45 -22.11 2.82 -13.13
N LEU A 46 -21.08 2.47 -12.35
CA LEU A 46 -19.69 2.70 -12.72
C LEU A 46 -19.09 1.45 -13.33
N GLY A 47 -18.37 1.61 -14.45
CA GLY A 47 -17.60 0.55 -15.06
C GLY A 47 -16.35 0.19 -14.24
N PRO A 48 -15.66 -0.92 -14.57
CA PRO A 48 -15.94 -1.80 -15.70
C PRO A 48 -17.24 -2.60 -15.55
N PHE A 49 -17.88 -2.96 -16.66
CA PHE A 49 -19.11 -3.75 -16.68
C PHE A 49 -18.85 -5.15 -17.22
N ALA A 50 -19.54 -6.14 -16.65
CA ALA A 50 -19.60 -7.47 -17.22
C ALA A 50 -20.35 -7.44 -18.56
N GLN A 51 -19.65 -7.71 -19.65
CA GLN A 51 -20.22 -7.87 -20.98
C GLN A 51 -20.41 -9.36 -21.24
N ASP A 52 -21.65 -9.86 -21.16
CA ASP A 52 -21.95 -11.19 -21.70
C ASP A 52 -22.14 -11.06 -23.21
N ALA A 53 -21.77 -12.11 -23.97
CA ALA A 53 -21.87 -12.19 -25.43
C ALA A 53 -23.32 -12.06 -25.99
N ALA A 54 -24.33 -11.89 -25.14
CA ALA A 54 -25.69 -11.60 -25.50
C ALA A 54 -26.23 -10.47 -24.62
N SER A 55 -26.41 -9.29 -25.23
CA SER A 55 -27.16 -8.11 -24.77
C SER A 55 -27.04 -7.73 -23.29
N ASP A 56 -26.42 -6.58 -23.00
CA ASP A 56 -27.08 -5.50 -22.25
C ASP A 56 -26.20 -4.23 -22.33
N ALA A 57 -26.83 -3.10 -22.66
CA ALA A 57 -26.21 -1.78 -22.55
C ALA A 57 -26.01 -1.34 -21.08
N GLU A 58 -26.41 -2.18 -20.11
CA GLU A 58 -26.29 -1.99 -18.65
C GLU A 58 -25.83 -3.30 -17.95
N GLY A 59 -24.61 -3.75 -18.23
CA GLY A 59 -24.04 -4.93 -17.58
C GLY A 59 -23.83 -4.79 -16.06
N GLU A 60 -23.64 -5.91 -15.35
CA GLU A 60 -23.28 -5.93 -13.92
C GLU A 60 -21.99 -5.11 -13.68
N SER A 61 -22.06 -4.06 -12.84
CA SER A 61 -20.88 -3.27 -12.47
C SER A 61 -19.88 -4.10 -11.66
N LEU A 62 -18.70 -4.30 -12.24
CA LEU A 62 -17.56 -4.95 -11.59
C LEU A 62 -16.89 -4.03 -10.57
N TYR A 63 -17.04 -2.71 -10.73
CA TYR A 63 -16.67 -1.75 -9.70
C TYR A 63 -17.50 -1.93 -8.44
N TRP A 64 -18.83 -1.96 -8.56
CA TRP A 64 -19.73 -2.27 -7.44
C TRP A 64 -19.47 -3.67 -6.86
N ALA A 65 -19.14 -4.65 -7.71
CA ALA A 65 -18.77 -5.98 -7.22
C ALA A 65 -17.54 -5.95 -6.30
N CYS A 66 -16.59 -5.02 -6.53
CA CYS A 66 -15.45 -4.80 -5.64
C CYS A 66 -15.86 -4.11 -4.33
N VAL A 67 -16.44 -2.90 -4.41
CA VAL A 67 -16.65 -2.02 -3.24
C VAL A 67 -17.92 -2.33 -2.44
N GLY A 68 -18.92 -2.95 -3.06
CA GLY A 68 -20.19 -3.33 -2.44
C GLY A 68 -20.17 -4.69 -1.75
N ALA A 69 -19.14 -5.49 -2.00
CA ALA A 69 -19.11 -6.86 -1.50
C ALA A 69 -18.99 -6.94 0.04
N GLY A 70 -19.62 -7.96 0.63
CA GLY A 70 -19.68 -8.16 2.08
C GLY A 70 -20.62 -7.20 2.83
N LYS A 71 -21.23 -6.23 2.14
CA LYS A 71 -22.21 -5.30 2.71
C LYS A 71 -23.64 -5.87 2.61
N LYS A 72 -24.54 -5.24 3.36
CA LYS A 72 -26.00 -5.36 3.23
C LYS A 72 -26.55 -4.13 2.51
N SER A 73 -27.55 -4.29 1.64
CA SER A 73 -28.16 -3.17 0.91
C SER A 73 -29.56 -2.90 1.43
N ILE A 74 -29.84 -1.66 1.83
CA ILE A 74 -31.15 -1.20 2.30
C ILE A 74 -31.54 0.09 1.57
N VAL A 75 -32.85 0.27 1.37
CA VAL A 75 -33.45 1.49 0.84
C VAL A 75 -34.40 2.02 1.91
N VAL A 76 -34.14 3.22 2.39
CA VAL A 76 -34.93 3.90 3.42
C VAL A 76 -35.09 5.38 3.03
N ASP A 77 -36.16 6.01 3.49
CA ASP A 77 -36.42 7.43 3.20
C ASP A 77 -35.51 8.36 4.01
N GLU A 78 -35.21 8.00 5.27
CA GLU A 78 -34.40 8.78 6.21
C GLU A 78 -33.37 7.88 6.91
N VAL A 79 -32.17 8.43 7.15
CA VAL A 79 -31.06 7.68 7.78
C VAL A 79 -31.00 7.91 9.29
N GLU A 80 -31.50 9.05 9.75
CA GLU A 80 -31.46 9.55 11.11
C GLU A 80 -32.01 8.54 12.14
N PRO A 81 -33.13 7.83 11.88
CA PRO A 81 -33.62 6.81 12.80
C PRO A 81 -32.64 5.64 13.01
N LEU A 82 -31.77 5.35 12.03
CA LEU A 82 -30.80 4.27 12.10
C LEU A 82 -29.55 4.66 12.91
N LEU A 83 -29.27 5.96 13.05
CA LEU A 83 -28.05 6.45 13.69
C LEU A 83 -28.05 6.24 15.21
N ALA A 84 -29.23 6.20 15.84
CA ALA A 84 -29.37 5.96 17.27
C ALA A 84 -28.82 4.58 17.70
N ASP A 85 -28.84 3.60 16.79
CA ASP A 85 -28.44 2.21 17.02
C ASP A 85 -27.14 1.83 16.26
N ALA A 86 -26.44 2.82 15.70
CA ALA A 86 -25.21 2.64 14.94
C ALA A 86 -23.97 2.89 15.79
N ASP A 87 -22.90 2.13 15.52
CA ASP A 87 -21.58 2.40 16.09
C ASP A 87 -20.80 3.42 15.25
N VAL A 88 -20.96 3.30 13.92
CA VAL A 88 -20.23 4.08 12.93
C VAL A 88 -21.21 4.56 11.87
N PHE A 89 -21.06 5.82 11.48
CA PHE A 89 -21.74 6.41 10.33
C PHE A 89 -20.69 6.96 9.37
N ILE A 90 -20.63 6.40 8.17
CA ILE A 90 -19.72 6.87 7.11
C ILE A 90 -20.53 7.49 5.98
N GLU A 91 -20.11 8.65 5.52
CA GLU A 91 -20.83 9.46 4.54
C GLU A 91 -19.90 10.20 3.58
N SER A 92 -20.39 10.58 2.41
CA SER A 92 -19.63 11.38 1.42
C SER A 92 -20.26 12.74 1.14
N GLY A 93 -21.16 13.18 2.01
CA GLY A 93 -21.60 14.56 2.11
C GLY A 93 -20.75 15.33 3.12
N ARG A 94 -21.37 16.34 3.76
CA ARG A 94 -20.74 17.24 4.72
C ARG A 94 -21.69 17.50 5.89
N ARG A 95 -22.24 16.43 6.45
CA ARG A 95 -23.16 16.57 7.58
C ARG A 95 -22.40 17.22 8.73
N ALA A 96 -23.07 18.12 9.46
CA ALA A 96 -22.50 18.73 10.66
C ALA A 96 -22.19 17.64 11.70
N ASP A 97 -21.29 17.95 12.63
CA ASP A 97 -20.96 17.04 13.72
C ASP A 97 -22.23 16.62 14.49
N LEU A 98 -22.42 15.30 14.58
CA LEU A 98 -23.58 14.67 15.21
C LEU A 98 -23.28 14.22 16.65
N SER A 99 -22.08 14.48 17.17
CA SER A 99 -21.64 14.08 18.52
C SER A 99 -22.58 14.57 19.63
N ALA A 100 -23.20 15.75 19.48
CA ALA A 100 -24.17 16.26 20.45
C ALA A 100 -25.47 15.45 20.49
N LEU A 101 -25.88 14.85 19.38
CA LEU A 101 -27.10 14.03 19.26
C LEU A 101 -26.83 12.56 19.55
N TYR A 102 -25.68 12.06 19.10
CA TYR A 102 -25.24 10.68 19.26
C TYR A 102 -23.82 10.65 19.85
N PRO A 103 -23.67 10.80 21.18
CA PRO A 103 -22.36 10.96 21.82
C PRO A 103 -21.38 9.80 21.65
N GLN A 104 -21.87 8.61 21.26
CA GLN A 104 -21.06 7.40 21.05
C GLN A 104 -20.84 7.08 19.57
N LEU A 105 -21.38 7.89 18.66
CA LEU A 105 -21.29 7.62 17.23
C LEU A 105 -19.92 8.05 16.71
N VAL A 106 -19.24 7.15 16.01
CA VAL A 106 -18.10 7.53 15.17
C VAL A 106 -18.65 7.98 13.82
N HIS A 107 -18.68 9.29 13.59
CA HIS A 107 -19.16 9.90 12.36
C HIS A 107 -17.97 10.24 11.47
N VAL A 108 -17.96 9.81 10.20
CA VAL A 108 -16.86 10.07 9.26
C VAL A 108 -17.38 10.64 7.95
N SER A 109 -16.95 11.85 7.63
CA SER A 109 -17.20 12.51 6.34
C SER A 109 -16.00 12.27 5.42
N ILE A 110 -16.23 11.57 4.31
CA ILE A 110 -15.21 11.20 3.32
C ILE A 110 -15.48 11.98 2.03
N THR A 111 -14.70 13.04 1.80
CA THR A 111 -14.94 13.98 0.70
C THR A 111 -13.70 14.25 -0.13
N PRO A 112 -13.84 14.76 -1.38
CA PRO A 112 -12.69 15.04 -2.24
C PRO A 112 -11.65 15.99 -1.63
N PHE A 113 -12.11 17.07 -0.98
CA PHE A 113 -11.29 18.20 -0.53
C PHE A 113 -11.43 18.52 0.97
N GLY A 114 -12.12 17.67 1.74
CA GLY A 114 -12.46 17.93 3.14
C GLY A 114 -13.72 18.79 3.31
N CYS A 115 -14.14 18.98 4.56
CA CYS A 115 -15.39 19.67 4.91
C CYS A 115 -15.23 21.18 5.14
N THR A 116 -14.02 21.67 5.44
CA THR A 116 -13.80 23.04 5.95
C THR A 116 -12.89 23.93 5.09
N GLY A 117 -12.33 23.39 3.99
CA GLY A 117 -11.38 24.10 3.12
C GLY A 117 -12.02 24.95 2.01
N PRO A 118 -11.25 25.82 1.32
CA PRO A 118 -11.76 26.68 0.26
C PRO A 118 -12.27 25.91 -0.96
N MET A 119 -11.74 24.71 -1.18
CA MET A 119 -12.18 23.80 -2.25
C MET A 119 -13.25 22.81 -1.77
N ALA A 120 -13.74 22.93 -0.53
CA ALA A 120 -14.68 21.97 0.04
C ALA A 120 -15.79 21.68 -0.98
N GLU A 121 -16.56 22.68 -1.38
CA GLU A 121 -17.72 22.53 -2.27
C GLU A 121 -17.39 22.40 -3.77
N THR A 122 -16.10 22.36 -4.14
CA THR A 122 -15.71 22.27 -5.55
C THR A 122 -16.05 20.88 -6.13
N PRO A 123 -16.64 20.81 -7.34
CA PRO A 123 -16.83 19.55 -8.05
C PRO A 123 -15.50 18.82 -8.26
N ALA A 124 -15.52 17.49 -8.16
CA ALA A 124 -14.29 16.69 -8.20
C ALA A 124 -14.44 15.44 -9.09
N ALA A 125 -13.43 15.24 -9.92
CA ALA A 125 -13.10 13.96 -10.55
C ALA A 125 -11.77 13.42 -9.98
N GLU A 126 -11.51 12.12 -10.14
CA GLU A 126 -10.25 11.49 -9.69
C GLU A 126 -9.02 12.29 -10.12
N VAL A 127 -8.91 12.60 -11.42
CA VAL A 127 -7.77 13.37 -11.96
C VAL A 127 -7.62 14.75 -11.32
N THR A 128 -8.72 15.43 -10.97
CA THR A 128 -8.64 16.74 -10.33
C THR A 128 -8.15 16.65 -8.88
N VAL A 129 -8.52 15.58 -8.17
CA VAL A 129 -8.05 15.33 -6.79
C VAL A 129 -6.59 14.86 -6.81
N GLU A 130 -6.23 13.98 -7.74
CA GLU A 130 -4.83 13.56 -7.96
C GLU A 130 -3.93 14.76 -8.29
N ALA A 131 -4.40 15.66 -9.16
CA ALA A 131 -3.68 16.88 -9.53
C ALA A 131 -3.58 17.85 -8.35
N ALA A 132 -4.68 18.10 -7.64
CA ALA A 132 -4.69 18.96 -6.46
C ALA A 132 -3.84 18.40 -5.30
N GLY A 133 -3.68 17.08 -5.22
CA GLY A 133 -2.77 16.41 -4.29
C GLY A 133 -1.31 16.42 -4.74
N GLY A 134 -1.03 16.80 -5.99
CA GLY A 134 0.32 16.93 -6.56
C GLY A 134 0.82 15.71 -7.34
N LEU A 135 0.12 14.57 -7.31
CA LEU A 135 0.60 13.30 -7.88
C LEU A 135 0.83 13.39 -9.39
N VAL A 136 -0.12 13.99 -10.11
CA VAL A 136 -0.09 14.13 -11.58
C VAL A 136 1.20 14.83 -12.04
N GLY A 137 1.61 15.89 -11.34
CA GLY A 137 2.82 16.66 -11.69
C GLY A 137 4.12 15.88 -11.54
N LEU A 138 4.14 14.80 -10.75
CA LEU A 138 5.34 14.03 -10.44
C LEU A 138 5.61 12.86 -11.42
N GLN A 139 4.62 12.43 -12.20
CA GLN A 139 4.70 11.18 -12.97
C GLN A 139 4.52 11.35 -14.48
N GLY A 140 5.04 10.38 -15.24
CA GLY A 140 5.09 10.35 -16.70
C GLY A 140 6.42 10.81 -17.30
N ASP A 141 6.46 10.96 -18.62
CA ASP A 141 7.69 11.25 -19.35
C ASP A 141 8.02 12.75 -19.43
N GLY A 142 9.33 13.04 -19.43
CA GLY A 142 9.87 14.41 -19.40
C GLY A 142 9.56 15.27 -20.63
N ASP A 143 9.27 14.64 -21.76
CA ASP A 143 9.04 15.25 -23.06
C ASP A 143 7.54 15.39 -23.41
N ARG A 144 6.63 15.02 -22.49
CA ARG A 144 5.17 15.06 -22.67
C ARG A 144 4.48 15.59 -21.44
N GLU A 145 3.18 15.84 -21.56
CA GLU A 145 2.32 16.28 -20.48
C GLU A 145 2.32 15.26 -19.30
N PRO A 146 2.07 15.73 -18.07
CA PRO A 146 1.91 14.87 -16.91
C PRO A 146 0.74 13.89 -17.03
N LEU A 147 0.86 12.77 -16.30
CA LEU A 147 -0.05 11.64 -16.40
C LEU A 147 -0.82 11.41 -15.08
N PRO A 148 -2.13 11.19 -15.13
CA PRO A 148 -2.86 10.63 -13.98
C PRO A 148 -2.56 9.13 -13.82
N MET A 149 -3.06 8.52 -12.75
CA MET A 149 -3.04 7.06 -12.61
C MET A 149 -4.00 6.37 -13.60
N GLY A 150 -5.01 7.10 -14.09
CA GLY A 150 -5.74 6.90 -15.35
C GLY A 150 -6.71 5.71 -15.44
N ALA A 151 -6.36 4.55 -14.86
CA ALA A 151 -7.09 3.30 -15.10
C ALA A 151 -8.22 3.00 -14.08
N MET A 152 -8.08 3.45 -12.82
CA MET A 152 -9.03 3.20 -11.73
C MET A 152 -8.93 4.31 -10.67
N PRO A 153 -9.97 4.55 -9.84
CA PRO A 153 -9.96 5.60 -8.84
C PRO A 153 -8.94 5.28 -7.74
N GLN A 154 -7.82 6.00 -7.74
CA GLN A 154 -6.78 5.84 -6.73
C GLN A 154 -7.00 6.76 -5.53
N ALA A 155 -7.45 8.00 -5.76
CA ALA A 155 -7.65 8.97 -4.70
C ALA A 155 -8.79 8.53 -3.76
N ALA A 156 -9.93 8.09 -4.32
CA ALA A 156 -11.02 7.54 -3.54
C ALA A 156 -10.62 6.28 -2.75
N PHE A 157 -9.79 5.40 -3.33
CA PHE A 157 -9.35 4.19 -2.62
C PHE A 157 -8.41 4.52 -1.47
N HIS A 158 -7.50 5.48 -1.65
CA HIS A 158 -6.69 5.99 -0.55
C HIS A 158 -7.54 6.60 0.56
N ALA A 159 -8.55 7.40 0.21
CA ALA A 159 -9.49 8.00 1.18
C ALA A 159 -10.30 6.93 1.92
N GLY A 160 -10.83 5.94 1.21
CA GLY A 160 -11.64 4.87 1.81
C GLY A 160 -10.85 4.00 2.80
N VAL A 161 -9.63 3.57 2.45
CA VAL A 161 -8.81 2.79 3.40
C VAL A 161 -8.32 3.65 4.57
N GLN A 162 -8.02 4.93 4.34
CA GLN A 162 -7.71 5.87 5.42
C GLN A 162 -8.90 6.01 6.38
N ALA A 163 -10.10 6.24 5.87
CA ALA A 163 -11.30 6.34 6.68
C ALA A 163 -11.56 5.06 7.50
N ALA A 164 -11.33 3.88 6.93
CA ALA A 164 -11.43 2.62 7.69
C ALA A 164 -10.41 2.57 8.84
N ALA A 165 -9.15 3.00 8.62
CA ALA A 165 -8.13 3.08 9.65
C ALA A 165 -8.53 4.09 10.75
N ASP A 166 -9.03 5.26 10.37
CA ASP A 166 -9.47 6.30 11.30
C ASP A 166 -10.69 5.84 12.13
N VAL A 167 -11.63 5.11 11.52
CA VAL A 167 -12.75 4.46 12.24
C VAL A 167 -12.22 3.50 13.30
N LEU A 168 -11.23 2.67 12.99
CA LEU A 168 -10.65 1.73 13.95
C LEU A 168 -9.97 2.45 15.12
N VAL A 169 -9.21 3.51 14.85
CA VAL A 169 -8.58 4.35 15.90
C VAL A 169 -9.66 4.98 16.78
N ALA A 170 -10.72 5.52 16.18
CA ALA A 170 -11.84 6.13 16.88
C ALA A 170 -12.64 5.14 17.73
N LEU A 171 -12.91 3.94 17.20
CA LEU A 171 -13.57 2.88 17.96
C LEU A 171 -12.70 2.43 19.14
N PHE A 172 -11.38 2.33 18.95
CA PHE A 172 -10.47 1.98 20.03
C PHE A 172 -10.42 3.05 21.15
N GLU A 173 -10.51 4.32 20.79
CA GLU A 173 -10.65 5.45 21.73
C GLU A 173 -12.00 5.37 22.46
N ARG A 174 -13.10 5.24 21.70
CA ARG A 174 -14.47 5.13 22.22
C ARG A 174 -14.65 3.99 23.21
N ASP A 175 -14.03 2.84 22.96
CA ASP A 175 -14.06 1.68 23.86
C ASP A 175 -13.36 1.97 25.21
N GLN A 176 -12.68 3.10 25.36
CA GLN A 176 -12.07 3.57 26.62
C GLN A 176 -12.80 4.78 27.19
N SER A 177 -13.16 5.74 26.33
CA SER A 177 -13.74 7.01 26.74
C SER A 177 -15.26 7.00 26.84
N GLY A 178 -15.93 6.06 26.19
CA GLY A 178 -17.37 6.09 25.99
C GLY A 178 -17.84 7.18 25.03
N LEU A 179 -16.94 7.84 24.29
CA LEU A 179 -17.26 8.94 23.38
C LEU A 179 -16.88 8.61 21.93
N GLY A 180 -17.80 8.89 21.02
CA GLY A 180 -17.54 8.95 19.59
C GLY A 180 -16.94 10.30 19.20
N GLN A 181 -16.76 10.50 17.90
CA GLN A 181 -16.19 11.73 17.35
C GLN A 181 -16.57 11.88 15.88
N HIS A 182 -16.50 13.11 15.38
CA HIS A 182 -16.56 13.40 13.95
C HIS A 182 -15.17 13.47 13.34
N LEU A 183 -14.97 12.75 12.24
CA LEU A 183 -13.72 12.66 11.50
C LEU A 183 -13.93 13.20 10.08
N ASP A 184 -13.04 14.08 9.62
CA ASP A 184 -13.05 14.62 8.26
C ASP A 184 -11.89 14.02 7.45
N VAL A 185 -12.21 13.22 6.43
CA VAL A 185 -11.24 12.54 5.57
C VAL A 185 -11.26 13.18 4.20
N SER A 186 -10.18 13.91 3.89
CA SER A 186 -9.95 14.53 2.58
C SER A 186 -9.18 13.59 1.65
N ALA A 187 -9.77 13.25 0.50
CA ALA A 187 -9.08 12.46 -0.52
C ALA A 187 -7.83 13.17 -1.05
N GLN A 188 -7.86 14.49 -1.22
CA GLN A 188 -6.69 15.29 -1.58
C GLN A 188 -5.56 15.11 -0.55
N ALA A 189 -5.86 15.21 0.75
CA ALA A 189 -4.86 15.02 1.80
C ALA A 189 -4.28 13.60 1.78
N CYS A 190 -5.13 12.60 1.50
CA CYS A 190 -4.69 11.21 1.34
C CYS A 190 -3.76 11.02 0.14
N VAL A 191 -3.97 11.74 -0.96
CA VAL A 191 -3.05 11.79 -2.11
C VAL A 191 -1.74 12.49 -1.73
N VAL A 192 -1.77 13.62 -1.03
CA VAL A 192 -0.53 14.29 -0.57
C VAL A 192 0.34 13.34 0.26
N TRP A 193 -0.27 12.49 1.07
CA TRP A 193 0.44 11.46 1.84
C TRP A 193 1.13 10.40 0.98
N THR A 194 0.66 10.11 -0.23
CA THR A 194 1.38 9.22 -1.14
C THR A 194 2.67 9.85 -1.68
N LEU A 195 2.86 11.15 -1.45
CA LEU A 195 3.99 11.95 -1.90
C LEU A 195 4.93 12.31 -0.76
N MET A 196 4.92 11.60 0.36
CA MET A 196 5.83 11.88 1.49
C MET A 196 7.33 11.73 1.13
N ASN A 197 7.63 11.10 -0.01
CA ASN A 197 8.94 11.05 -0.66
C ASN A 197 9.25 12.27 -1.56
N ALA A 198 8.29 13.17 -1.81
CA ALA A 198 8.44 14.40 -2.59
C ALA A 198 8.26 15.67 -1.75
N THR A 199 7.40 15.62 -0.73
CA THR A 199 6.97 16.81 0.03
C THR A 199 8.12 17.57 0.71
N GLY A 200 9.24 16.92 1.01
CA GLY A 200 10.41 17.58 1.57
C GLY A 200 11.33 18.23 0.52
N TYR A 201 11.09 18.12 -0.78
CA TYR A 201 11.91 18.82 -1.79
C TYR A 201 11.76 20.35 -1.67
N PRO A 202 10.55 20.95 -1.81
CA PRO A 202 10.41 22.40 -1.69
C PRO A 202 10.96 23.00 -0.38
N PRO A 203 10.67 22.46 0.82
CA PRO A 203 11.19 23.06 2.06
C PRO A 203 12.69 22.84 2.29
N ASN A 204 13.31 21.80 1.73
CA ASN A 204 14.73 21.53 1.94
C ASN A 204 15.66 22.11 0.85
N THR A 205 15.16 22.27 -0.38
CA THR A 205 15.98 22.69 -1.53
C THR A 205 15.45 23.94 -2.24
N GLY A 206 14.26 24.41 -1.88
CA GLY A 206 13.57 25.52 -2.56
C GLY A 206 13.05 25.17 -3.95
N ARG A 207 13.00 23.88 -4.31
CA ARG A 207 12.63 23.40 -5.66
C ARG A 207 11.76 22.16 -5.58
N ASN A 208 10.89 21.97 -6.57
CA ASN A 208 10.20 20.71 -6.81
C ASN A 208 11.19 19.57 -7.14
N PRO A 209 10.78 18.30 -6.99
CA PRO A 209 11.60 17.15 -7.39
C PRO A 209 12.07 17.26 -8.86
N PRO A 210 13.29 16.80 -9.19
CA PRO A 210 13.71 16.65 -10.59
C PRO A 210 12.69 15.82 -11.38
N PHE A 211 12.54 16.11 -12.67
CA PHE A 211 11.56 15.49 -13.59
C PHE A 211 10.08 15.70 -13.25
N SER A 212 9.76 16.58 -12.30
CA SER A 212 8.38 16.92 -12.00
C SER A 212 8.01 18.31 -12.49
N SER A 213 6.73 18.51 -12.81
CA SER A 213 6.13 19.82 -13.09
C SER A 213 6.99 20.71 -13.99
N GLU A 214 7.52 21.82 -13.48
CA GLU A 214 8.36 22.78 -14.21
C GLU A 214 9.76 22.26 -14.60
N TYR A 215 10.21 21.15 -14.00
CA TYR A 215 11.51 20.52 -14.25
C TYR A 215 11.40 19.21 -15.04
N ARG A 216 10.23 18.96 -15.63
CA ARG A 216 9.91 17.72 -16.35
C ARG A 216 10.86 17.43 -17.51
N ALA A 217 11.24 18.44 -18.28
CA ALA A 217 12.18 18.30 -19.40
C ALA A 217 13.67 18.20 -18.96
N GLN A 218 13.98 18.39 -17.67
CA GLN A 218 15.35 18.36 -17.19
C GLN A 218 15.83 16.91 -17.02
N VAL A 219 16.87 16.52 -17.77
CA VAL A 219 17.63 15.30 -17.49
C VAL A 219 18.69 15.63 -16.43
N PRO A 220 18.67 15.04 -15.22
CA PRO A 220 19.67 15.28 -14.21
C PRO A 220 21.05 14.87 -14.72
N ALA A 221 22.05 15.67 -14.40
CA ALA A 221 23.46 15.32 -14.59
C ALA A 221 23.85 14.02 -13.84
N ALA A 222 23.06 13.58 -12.84
CA ALA A 222 23.33 12.44 -11.97
C ALA A 222 22.64 11.11 -12.37
N SER A 223 21.89 11.06 -13.48
CA SER A 223 21.18 9.83 -13.90
C SER A 223 22.12 8.75 -14.46
N THR A 224 23.36 9.14 -14.80
CA THR A 224 24.35 8.26 -15.41
C THR A 224 25.61 8.23 -14.52
N PRO A 225 26.02 7.07 -13.98
CA PRO A 225 27.18 6.98 -13.08
C PRO A 225 28.49 7.51 -13.67
N ALA A 226 28.63 7.38 -15.00
CA ALA A 226 29.74 7.89 -15.78
C ALA A 226 29.25 8.18 -17.21
N PRO A 227 29.83 9.17 -17.91
CA PRO A 227 29.59 9.35 -19.34
C PRO A 227 29.82 8.03 -20.10
N ARG A 228 28.90 7.66 -21.00
CA ARG A 228 28.89 6.41 -21.81
C ARG A 228 28.44 5.11 -21.12
N LEU A 229 28.29 5.08 -19.80
CA LEU A 229 27.71 3.90 -19.13
C LEU A 229 26.17 3.98 -19.15
N ARG A 230 25.51 3.01 -19.76
CA ARG A 230 24.05 2.91 -19.90
C ARG A 230 23.55 1.70 -19.14
N LEU A 231 22.91 1.96 -18.01
CA LEU A 231 22.25 0.94 -17.21
C LEU A 231 20.74 1.05 -17.41
N PRO A 232 20.09 0.08 -18.07
CA PRO A 232 18.65 0.14 -18.29
C PRO A 232 17.90 -0.05 -16.96
N GLY A 233 16.90 0.81 -16.73
CA GLY A 233 15.95 0.66 -15.61
C GLY A 233 14.81 -0.31 -15.91
N LEU A 234 14.53 -0.52 -17.20
CA LEU A 234 13.52 -1.43 -17.73
C LEU A 234 14.18 -2.30 -18.80
N VAL A 235 13.93 -3.61 -18.73
CA VAL A 235 14.51 -4.59 -19.64
C VAL A 235 13.39 -5.48 -20.18
N SER A 236 13.42 -5.76 -21.49
CA SER A 236 12.52 -6.73 -22.10
C SER A 236 12.94 -8.15 -21.76
N CYS A 237 11.96 -9.00 -21.49
CA CYS A 237 12.09 -10.44 -21.31
C CYS A 237 11.13 -11.17 -22.27
N ARG A 238 11.17 -12.50 -22.32
CA ARG A 238 10.42 -13.29 -23.33
C ARG A 238 8.92 -13.02 -23.37
N ASP A 239 8.35 -12.63 -22.24
CA ASP A 239 6.91 -12.48 -22.00
C ASP A 239 6.56 -11.11 -21.39
N GLY A 240 7.42 -10.09 -21.56
CA GLY A 240 7.09 -8.70 -21.25
C GLY A 240 8.28 -7.89 -20.74
N LEU A 241 8.06 -7.12 -19.67
CA LEU A 241 9.05 -6.22 -19.09
C LEU A 241 9.37 -6.58 -17.64
N ILE A 242 10.60 -6.28 -17.25
CA ILE A 242 11.07 -6.31 -15.87
C ILE A 242 11.69 -4.96 -15.50
N GLN A 243 11.63 -4.61 -14.22
CA GLN A 243 12.37 -3.48 -13.67
C GLN A 243 13.69 -3.97 -13.05
N VAL A 244 14.78 -3.28 -13.37
CA VAL A 244 16.09 -3.49 -12.77
C VAL A 244 16.61 -2.17 -12.22
N ARG A 245 17.01 -2.14 -10.94
CA ARG A 245 17.59 -0.92 -10.32
C ARG A 245 19.00 -1.16 -9.82
N PHE A 246 19.98 -0.71 -10.60
CA PHE A 246 21.40 -0.78 -10.23
C PHE A 246 21.89 0.40 -9.38
N GLN A 247 21.09 1.47 -9.26
CA GLN A 247 21.52 2.75 -8.66
C GLN A 247 21.46 2.77 -7.11
N MET A 248 20.94 1.73 -6.47
CA MET A 248 20.72 1.68 -5.01
C MET A 248 21.95 1.17 -4.23
N ARG A 249 23.08 1.92 -4.19
CA ARG A 249 24.37 1.58 -3.53
C ARG A 249 24.58 0.07 -3.29
N VAL A 250 24.72 -0.37 -2.03
CA VAL A 250 25.01 -1.76 -1.61
C VAL A 250 24.04 -2.80 -2.20
N ILE A 251 22.80 -2.41 -2.49
CA ILE A 251 21.75 -3.32 -2.95
C ILE A 251 21.73 -3.42 -4.48
N GLY A 252 21.97 -2.30 -5.16
CA GLY A 252 22.19 -2.27 -6.60
C GLY A 252 23.45 -3.06 -6.97
N GLU A 253 24.53 -2.91 -6.19
CA GLU A 253 25.77 -3.68 -6.31
C GLU A 253 25.49 -5.19 -6.17
N ARG A 254 24.86 -5.62 -5.07
CA ARG A 254 24.48 -7.03 -4.88
C ARG A 254 23.60 -7.60 -6.01
N THR A 255 22.67 -6.78 -6.53
CA THR A 255 21.78 -7.19 -7.62
C THR A 255 22.56 -7.39 -8.92
N PHE A 256 23.46 -6.45 -9.25
CA PHE A 256 24.32 -6.56 -10.43
C PHE A 256 25.22 -7.79 -10.33
N ASP A 257 25.89 -7.99 -9.20
CA ASP A 257 26.73 -9.16 -8.92
C ASP A 257 25.97 -10.49 -9.08
N GLY A 258 24.76 -10.56 -8.53
CA GLY A 258 23.93 -11.75 -8.62
C GLY A 258 23.52 -12.08 -10.05
N LEU A 259 23.20 -11.08 -10.84
CA LEU A 259 22.87 -11.26 -12.25
C LEU A 259 24.10 -11.64 -13.08
N LEU A 260 25.27 -11.05 -12.81
CA LEU A 260 26.49 -11.42 -13.51
C LEU A 260 26.89 -12.88 -13.23
N ARG A 261 26.76 -13.35 -11.98
CA ARG A 261 26.94 -14.78 -11.67
C ARG A 261 25.95 -15.67 -12.43
N TRP A 262 24.74 -15.19 -12.70
CA TRP A 262 23.79 -15.92 -13.54
C TRP A 262 24.25 -15.99 -15.00
N VAL A 263 24.82 -14.90 -15.52
CA VAL A 263 25.44 -14.88 -16.86
C VAL A 263 26.59 -15.88 -16.92
N GLU A 264 27.51 -15.87 -15.96
CA GLU A 264 28.66 -16.79 -15.92
C GLU A 264 28.25 -18.26 -15.78
N ALA A 265 27.11 -18.54 -15.14
CA ALA A 265 26.54 -19.88 -15.02
C ALA A 265 25.71 -20.30 -16.25
N SER A 266 25.52 -19.41 -17.23
CA SER A 266 24.80 -19.68 -18.47
C SER A 266 25.75 -20.05 -19.62
N ASP A 267 25.19 -20.41 -20.77
CA ASP A 267 25.97 -20.68 -21.99
C ASP A 267 26.46 -19.39 -22.71
N ALA A 268 26.38 -18.23 -22.06
CA ALA A 268 26.84 -16.96 -22.62
C ALA A 268 28.37 -16.93 -22.77
N ASP A 269 28.85 -16.37 -23.87
CA ASP A 269 30.27 -16.11 -24.07
C ASP A 269 30.69 -14.86 -23.27
N VAL A 270 31.25 -15.10 -22.07
CA VAL A 270 31.68 -14.03 -21.15
C VAL A 270 33.14 -13.66 -21.45
N PRO A 271 33.42 -12.42 -21.89
CA PRO A 271 34.78 -11.94 -22.13
C PRO A 271 35.64 -12.01 -20.87
N GLU A 272 36.94 -12.23 -21.04
CA GLU A 272 37.90 -12.29 -19.93
C GLU A 272 37.94 -10.99 -19.11
N SER A 273 37.65 -9.84 -19.74
CA SER A 273 37.55 -8.54 -19.06
C SER A 273 36.35 -8.43 -18.11
N VAL A 274 35.38 -9.33 -18.22
CA VAL A 274 34.13 -9.34 -17.42
C VAL A 274 34.11 -10.51 -16.42
N ARG A 275 34.80 -11.60 -16.73
CA ARG A 275 34.83 -12.82 -15.93
C ARG A 275 35.45 -12.58 -14.55
N GLY A 276 34.78 -13.04 -13.50
CA GLY A 276 35.29 -12.96 -12.13
C GLY A 276 35.35 -11.54 -11.54
N LEU A 277 34.67 -10.57 -12.17
CA LEU A 277 34.51 -9.24 -11.61
C LEU A 277 33.74 -9.32 -10.28
N ASP A 278 34.39 -8.96 -9.17
CA ASP A 278 33.72 -8.76 -7.87
C ASP A 278 33.20 -7.32 -7.81
N LEU A 279 31.91 -7.15 -8.08
CA LEU A 279 31.27 -5.86 -8.24
C LEU A 279 30.60 -5.38 -6.95
N ASN A 280 30.85 -6.02 -5.80
CA ASN A 280 30.35 -5.52 -4.50
C ASN A 280 30.84 -4.09 -4.19
N ALA A 281 31.82 -3.59 -4.95
CA ALA A 281 32.32 -2.23 -4.91
C ALA A 281 32.50 -1.61 -6.31
N TRP A 282 31.81 -2.07 -7.35
CA TRP A 282 32.10 -1.65 -8.73
C TRP A 282 31.91 -0.17 -8.98
N MET A 283 30.90 0.45 -8.36
CA MET A 283 30.71 1.90 -8.41
C MET A 283 31.83 2.66 -7.71
N ALA A 284 32.50 2.04 -6.74
CA ALA A 284 33.68 2.59 -6.09
C ALA A 284 34.94 2.33 -6.91
N ALA A 285 35.10 1.14 -7.50
CA ALA A 285 36.19 0.80 -8.42
C ALA A 285 36.16 1.67 -9.68
N LEU A 286 34.99 1.87 -10.27
CA LEU A 286 34.73 2.78 -11.39
C LEU A 286 35.11 4.23 -11.03
N ARG A 287 34.74 4.70 -9.82
CA ARG A 287 35.12 6.02 -9.32
C ARG A 287 36.63 6.16 -9.03
N ARG A 288 37.30 5.07 -8.67
CA ARG A 288 38.77 5.01 -8.48
C ARG A 288 39.54 4.78 -9.78
N GLY A 289 38.85 4.48 -10.89
CA GLY A 289 39.47 4.15 -12.18
C GLY A 289 40.06 2.74 -12.28
N GLU A 290 39.70 1.85 -11.35
CA GLU A 290 40.16 0.45 -11.29
C GLU A 290 39.32 -0.48 -12.18
N LEU A 291 38.08 -0.08 -12.50
CA LEU A 291 37.19 -0.74 -13.44
C LEU A 291 36.97 0.21 -14.62
N ASP A 292 37.23 -0.26 -15.84
CA ASP A 292 36.97 0.56 -17.02
C ASP A 292 35.46 0.58 -17.38
N ILE A 293 35.05 1.63 -18.08
CA ILE A 293 33.64 1.86 -18.46
C ILE A 293 33.18 0.82 -19.51
N GLU A 294 34.09 0.31 -20.33
CA GLU A 294 33.77 -0.61 -21.43
C GLU A 294 33.42 -2.00 -20.90
N ALA A 295 34.17 -2.53 -19.93
CA ALA A 295 33.89 -3.76 -19.22
C ALA A 295 32.60 -3.66 -18.40
N ALA A 296 32.36 -2.52 -17.73
CA ALA A 296 31.12 -2.28 -17.01
C ALA A 296 29.90 -2.25 -17.94
N GLN A 297 30.03 -1.64 -19.12
CA GLN A 297 28.98 -1.64 -20.14
C GLN A 297 28.77 -3.06 -20.71
N ALA A 298 29.84 -3.78 -21.07
CA ALA A 298 29.74 -5.13 -21.58
C ALA A 298 29.07 -6.09 -20.58
N ALA A 299 29.38 -5.96 -19.28
CA ALA A 299 28.71 -6.72 -18.23
C ALA A 299 27.20 -6.40 -18.15
N ALA A 300 26.83 -5.11 -18.27
CA ALA A 300 25.43 -4.72 -18.28
C ALA A 300 24.69 -5.25 -19.52
N ASP A 301 25.32 -5.22 -20.70
CA ASP A 301 24.76 -5.73 -21.95
C ASP A 301 24.54 -7.25 -21.87
N LEU A 302 25.52 -8.01 -21.35
CA LEU A 302 25.38 -9.46 -21.13
C LEU A 302 24.23 -9.80 -20.16
N ILE A 303 24.05 -9.00 -19.10
CA ILE A 303 22.93 -9.17 -18.18
C ILE A 303 21.60 -8.93 -18.91
N VAL A 304 21.51 -7.87 -19.72
CA VAL A 304 20.32 -7.56 -20.52
C VAL A 304 20.00 -8.68 -21.50
N ASP A 305 21.00 -9.17 -22.22
CA ASP A 305 20.85 -10.26 -23.17
C ASP A 305 20.39 -11.55 -22.48
N LEU A 306 20.96 -11.89 -21.34
CA LEU A 306 20.50 -13.03 -20.53
C LEU A 306 19.04 -12.85 -20.13
N LEU A 307 18.67 -11.70 -19.55
CA LEU A 307 17.31 -11.45 -19.08
C LEU A 307 16.28 -11.48 -20.22
N ALA A 308 16.68 -11.05 -21.43
CA ALA A 308 15.85 -11.14 -22.62
C ALA A 308 15.48 -12.59 -23.00
N THR A 309 16.31 -13.56 -22.65
CA THR A 309 16.07 -15.00 -22.90
C THR A 309 15.20 -15.68 -21.84
N LYS A 310 14.86 -15.01 -20.75
CA LYS A 310 14.11 -15.58 -19.63
C LYS A 310 12.67 -15.07 -19.61
N THR A 311 11.79 -15.82 -18.95
CA THR A 311 10.43 -15.37 -18.64
C THR A 311 10.41 -14.52 -17.37
N LYS A 312 9.37 -13.71 -17.18
CA LYS A 312 9.12 -12.96 -15.94
C LYS A 312 9.21 -13.87 -14.72
N GLN A 313 8.60 -15.05 -14.78
CA GLN A 313 8.57 -16.00 -13.67
C GLN A 313 9.95 -16.58 -13.33
N GLU A 314 10.77 -16.93 -14.33
CA GLU A 314 12.14 -17.42 -14.10
C GLU A 314 12.99 -16.36 -13.42
N ILE A 315 12.91 -15.12 -13.90
CA ILE A 315 13.65 -13.97 -13.34
C ILE A 315 13.19 -13.67 -11.91
N GLN A 316 11.87 -13.67 -11.68
CA GLN A 316 11.29 -13.40 -10.37
C GLN A 316 11.69 -14.47 -9.35
N GLN A 317 11.62 -15.75 -9.72
CA GLN A 317 12.05 -16.85 -8.87
C GLN A 317 13.55 -16.79 -8.57
N TYR A 318 14.39 -16.57 -9.60
CA TYR A 318 15.83 -16.41 -9.40
C TYR A 318 16.15 -15.26 -8.45
N SER A 319 15.42 -14.14 -8.58
CA SER A 319 15.58 -12.97 -7.70
C SER A 319 15.21 -13.27 -6.26
N ALA A 320 14.12 -14.02 -6.04
CA ALA A 320 13.72 -14.44 -4.70
C ALA A 320 14.75 -15.38 -4.06
N ASP A 321 15.29 -16.33 -4.81
CA ASP A 321 16.24 -17.34 -4.32
C ASP A 321 17.62 -16.74 -3.97
N HIS A 322 18.03 -15.69 -4.70
CA HIS A 322 19.35 -15.06 -4.55
C HIS A 322 19.32 -13.69 -3.87
N GLY A 323 18.15 -13.25 -3.40
CA GLY A 323 17.98 -11.96 -2.72
C GLY A 323 18.27 -10.75 -3.62
N LEU A 324 17.88 -10.81 -4.89
CA LEU A 324 18.06 -9.72 -5.86
C LEU A 324 16.83 -8.82 -5.90
N THR A 325 17.02 -7.57 -6.35
CA THR A 325 15.95 -6.55 -6.39
C THR A 325 15.39 -6.30 -7.80
N VAL A 326 15.45 -7.32 -8.66
CA VAL A 326 14.77 -7.32 -9.96
C VAL A 326 13.30 -7.69 -9.76
N ALA A 327 12.40 -7.01 -10.46
CA ALA A 327 10.97 -7.25 -10.34
C ALA A 327 10.33 -7.45 -11.71
N ALA A 328 9.52 -8.50 -11.84
CA ALA A 328 8.60 -8.62 -12.96
C ALA A 328 7.56 -7.50 -12.93
N ILE A 329 7.30 -6.87 -14.08
CA ILE A 329 6.17 -5.95 -14.25
C ILE A 329 4.97 -6.80 -14.62
N HIS A 330 4.09 -7.04 -13.64
CA HIS A 330 2.92 -7.87 -13.84
C HIS A 330 1.81 -7.10 -14.55
N THR A 331 1.20 -7.76 -15.52
CA THR A 331 -0.14 -7.42 -16.00
C THR A 331 -1.20 -8.09 -15.11
N VAL A 332 -2.47 -7.73 -15.25
CA VAL A 332 -3.56 -8.43 -14.54
C VAL A 332 -3.57 -9.96 -14.82
N PRO A 333 -3.40 -10.43 -16.08
CA PRO A 333 -3.19 -11.86 -16.36
C PRO A 333 -2.03 -12.50 -15.60
N ASP A 334 -0.91 -11.80 -15.46
CA ASP A 334 0.26 -12.30 -14.74
C ASP A 334 -0.06 -12.48 -13.25
N LEU A 335 -0.78 -11.53 -12.64
CA LEU A 335 -1.22 -11.63 -11.24
C LEU A 335 -2.03 -12.90 -10.98
N LEU A 336 -3.01 -13.22 -11.85
CA LEU A 336 -3.84 -14.41 -11.68
C LEU A 336 -3.06 -15.72 -11.87
N ARG A 337 -1.90 -15.67 -12.55
CA ARG A 337 -1.02 -16.82 -12.79
C ARG A 337 0.17 -16.88 -11.82
N ASP A 338 0.34 -15.87 -10.97
CA ASP A 338 1.45 -15.77 -10.02
C ASP A 338 1.45 -16.97 -9.05
N PRO A 339 2.45 -17.87 -9.13
CA PRO A 339 2.52 -19.05 -8.29
C PRO A 339 2.67 -18.74 -6.80
N HIS A 340 3.25 -17.59 -6.44
CA HIS A 340 3.37 -17.20 -5.04
C HIS A 340 2.03 -16.74 -4.46
N LEU A 341 1.21 -15.99 -5.22
CA LEU A 341 -0.16 -15.65 -4.79
C LEU A 341 -1.03 -16.91 -4.68
N ALA A 342 -0.82 -17.89 -5.56
CA ALA A 342 -1.48 -19.20 -5.47
C ALA A 342 -1.05 -20.01 -4.24
N ASP A 343 0.25 -20.09 -3.93
CA ASP A 343 0.75 -20.71 -2.67
C ASP A 343 0.14 -20.05 -1.43
N ARG A 344 -0.11 -18.74 -1.53
CA ARG A 344 -0.74 -17.95 -0.48
C ARG A 344 -2.27 -17.98 -0.53
N GLY A 345 -2.88 -18.78 -1.40
CA GLY A 345 -4.35 -18.89 -1.49
C GLY A 345 -5.04 -17.53 -1.59
N PHE A 346 -4.40 -16.57 -2.27
CA PHE A 346 -4.83 -15.17 -2.24
C PHE A 346 -6.16 -14.96 -2.98
N TRP A 347 -6.40 -15.69 -4.07
CA TRP A 347 -7.57 -15.45 -4.91
C TRP A 347 -8.86 -16.06 -4.35
N ILE A 348 -9.92 -15.26 -4.26
CA ILE A 348 -11.24 -15.69 -3.76
C ILE A 348 -12.25 -15.68 -4.91
N GLY A 349 -12.59 -16.87 -5.40
CA GLY A 349 -13.61 -17.02 -6.43
C GLY A 349 -15.02 -17.09 -5.85
N THR A 350 -15.96 -16.27 -6.31
CA THR A 350 -17.40 -16.39 -5.99
C THR A 350 -18.24 -16.71 -7.22
N PRO A 351 -19.27 -17.55 -7.11
CA PRO A 351 -20.18 -17.81 -8.23
C PRO A 351 -20.93 -16.53 -8.65
N ARG A 352 -21.05 -16.29 -9.96
CA ARG A 352 -21.94 -15.25 -10.48
C ARG A 352 -23.37 -15.78 -10.54
N LYS A 353 -24.31 -15.10 -9.88
CA LYS A 353 -25.70 -15.57 -9.76
C LYS A 353 -26.32 -15.75 -11.16
N GLY A 354 -26.82 -16.95 -11.44
CA GLY A 354 -27.46 -17.27 -12.72
C GLY A 354 -26.50 -17.37 -13.92
N ARG A 355 -25.17 -17.31 -13.70
CA ARG A 355 -24.15 -17.46 -14.74
C ARG A 355 -23.19 -18.60 -14.37
N GLY A 356 -22.63 -19.28 -15.38
CA GLY A 356 -21.64 -20.37 -15.16
C GLY A 356 -20.23 -19.88 -14.78
N SER A 357 -20.00 -18.56 -14.82
CA SER A 357 -18.71 -17.92 -14.54
C SER A 357 -18.55 -17.52 -13.07
N ARG A 358 -17.31 -17.20 -12.67
CA ARG A 358 -16.95 -16.79 -11.30
C ARG A 358 -16.39 -15.36 -11.31
N LEU A 359 -16.68 -14.58 -10.27
CA LEU A 359 -15.92 -13.36 -9.97
C LEU A 359 -14.66 -13.76 -9.22
N MET A 360 -13.51 -13.22 -9.63
CA MET A 360 -12.24 -13.45 -8.94
C MET A 360 -11.86 -12.21 -8.13
N HIS A 361 -12.13 -12.25 -6.84
CA HIS A 361 -11.82 -11.18 -5.91
C HIS A 361 -10.39 -11.32 -5.37
N ALA A 362 -9.75 -10.19 -5.10
CA ALA A 362 -8.50 -10.16 -4.37
C ALA A 362 -8.69 -10.69 -2.94
N GLY A 363 -7.64 -11.27 -2.38
CA GLY A 363 -7.64 -11.90 -1.06
C GLY A 363 -7.72 -10.95 0.13
N PRO A 364 -7.48 -11.47 1.35
CA PRO A 364 -7.34 -10.63 2.53
C PRO A 364 -6.14 -9.69 2.35
N PHE A 365 -6.26 -8.45 2.83
CA PHE A 365 -5.12 -7.50 2.81
C PHE A 365 -4.05 -7.83 3.87
N ALA A 366 -4.39 -8.63 4.88
CA ALA A 366 -3.48 -9.10 5.93
C ALA A 366 -3.86 -10.51 6.37
N ARG A 367 -2.91 -11.31 6.87
CA ARG A 367 -3.21 -12.58 7.53
C ARG A 367 -3.06 -12.42 9.03
N MET A 368 -4.18 -12.59 9.74
CA MET A 368 -4.27 -12.42 11.18
C MET A 368 -4.41 -13.81 11.83
N SER A 369 -3.53 -14.15 12.77
CA SER A 369 -3.42 -15.53 13.27
C SER A 369 -4.57 -15.99 14.17
N ARG A 370 -5.29 -15.07 14.83
CA ARG A 370 -6.43 -15.40 15.72
C ARG A 370 -7.77 -14.87 15.22
N THR A 371 -7.77 -13.78 14.47
CA THR A 371 -8.99 -13.15 13.95
C THR A 371 -8.91 -12.98 12.43
N PRO A 372 -8.98 -14.09 11.65
CA PRO A 372 -8.91 -14.01 10.20
C PRO A 372 -10.02 -13.13 9.63
N LEU A 373 -9.73 -12.41 8.55
CA LEU A 373 -10.71 -11.55 7.89
C LEU A 373 -11.88 -12.35 7.32
N ARG A 374 -13.07 -11.76 7.36
CA ARG A 374 -14.30 -12.30 6.77
C ARG A 374 -14.31 -12.02 5.27
N LEU A 375 -14.00 -13.03 4.48
CA LEU A 375 -13.93 -12.94 3.02
C LEU A 375 -15.28 -13.21 2.35
N ASP A 376 -16.36 -12.67 2.90
CA ASP A 376 -17.65 -12.67 2.21
C ASP A 376 -17.55 -11.72 1.01
N ARG A 377 -17.47 -12.30 -0.17
CA ARG A 377 -17.40 -11.55 -1.43
C ARG A 377 -18.75 -11.51 -2.15
N SER A 378 -19.86 -11.81 -1.45
CA SER A 378 -21.20 -11.64 -2.01
C SER A 378 -21.54 -10.16 -2.14
N VAL A 379 -22.23 -9.81 -3.23
CA VAL A 379 -22.66 -8.45 -3.53
C VAL A 379 -24.18 -8.39 -3.33
N PRO A 380 -24.70 -7.48 -2.48
CA PRO A 380 -26.12 -7.43 -2.21
C PRO A 380 -26.89 -6.83 -3.41
N ALA A 381 -28.02 -7.46 -3.75
CA ALA A 381 -29.00 -6.84 -4.63
C ALA A 381 -29.60 -5.59 -3.95
N LEU A 382 -30.03 -4.61 -4.74
CA LEU A 382 -30.58 -3.36 -4.23
C LEU A 382 -31.76 -3.62 -3.28
N GLY A 383 -31.72 -3.06 -2.07
CA GLY A 383 -32.79 -3.19 -1.08
C GLY A 383 -33.06 -4.62 -0.60
N SER A 384 -32.12 -5.55 -0.82
CA SER A 384 -32.35 -6.97 -0.51
C SER A 384 -32.31 -7.30 0.99
N SER A 385 -31.86 -6.37 1.81
CA SER A 385 -31.76 -6.54 3.27
C SER A 385 -32.83 -5.72 3.99
N ALA A 386 -33.28 -6.23 5.14
CA ALA A 386 -34.08 -5.43 6.06
C ALA A 386 -33.19 -4.40 6.78
N PRO A 387 -33.73 -3.22 7.15
CA PRO A 387 -33.04 -2.30 8.04
C PRO A 387 -32.60 -2.98 9.35
N PRO A 388 -31.50 -2.53 9.97
CA PRO A 388 -31.07 -3.06 11.26
C PRO A 388 -32.16 -2.89 12.32
N GLY A 389 -32.36 -3.91 13.15
CA GLY A 389 -33.20 -3.78 14.35
C GLY A 389 -32.53 -2.94 15.44
N PRO A 390 -33.30 -2.44 16.43
CA PRO A 390 -32.80 -1.57 17.48
C PRO A 390 -31.70 -2.24 18.31
N ARG A 391 -30.72 -1.45 18.74
CA ARG A 391 -29.61 -1.90 19.55
C ARG A 391 -29.10 -0.76 20.42
N HIS A 392 -29.14 -0.96 21.72
CA HIS A 392 -28.50 -0.04 22.65
C HIS A 392 -26.99 -0.34 22.72
N PRO A 393 -26.12 0.63 22.40
CA PRO A 393 -24.70 0.48 22.69
C PRO A 393 -24.50 0.29 24.20
N ALA A 394 -23.43 -0.41 24.58
CA ALA A 394 -23.13 -0.61 26.00
C ALA A 394 -22.92 0.76 26.66
N GLY A 395 -23.66 1.05 27.72
CA GLY A 395 -23.54 2.30 28.45
C GLY A 395 -22.20 2.38 29.16
N ILE A 396 -21.19 2.95 28.50
CA ILE A 396 -19.94 3.37 29.12
C ILE A 396 -20.15 4.81 29.59
N GLU A 397 -19.84 5.10 30.86
CA GLU A 397 -19.86 6.48 31.33
C GLU A 397 -18.76 7.29 30.62
N PRO A 398 -19.09 8.48 30.07
CA PRO A 398 -18.11 9.30 29.38
C PRO A 398 -16.93 9.73 30.26
N HIS A 399 -15.72 9.36 29.84
CA HIS A 399 -14.46 9.72 30.48
C HIS A 399 -13.43 10.12 29.42
N PRO A 400 -13.31 11.42 29.10
CA PRO A 400 -12.38 11.91 28.09
C PRO A 400 -10.94 11.49 28.36
N ARG A 401 -10.19 11.20 27.30
CA ARG A 401 -8.77 10.85 27.35
C ARG A 401 -7.95 11.81 26.50
N ASP A 402 -6.66 11.92 26.81
CA ASP A 402 -5.76 12.81 26.09
C ASP A 402 -5.46 12.31 24.66
N ALA A 403 -5.39 10.98 24.45
CA ALA A 403 -5.12 10.38 23.15
C ALA A 403 -5.59 8.90 23.07
N PRO A 404 -5.93 8.39 21.86
CA PRO A 404 -6.40 7.02 21.65
C PRO A 404 -5.45 5.94 22.18
N PHE A 405 -4.14 6.11 21.97
CA PHE A 405 -3.12 5.13 22.33
C PHE A 405 -2.27 5.54 23.54
N ALA A 406 -2.77 6.46 24.38
CA ALA A 406 -2.10 6.85 25.60
C ALA A 406 -1.79 5.61 26.48
N GLY A 407 -0.51 5.37 26.72
CA GLY A 407 -0.01 4.22 27.49
C GLY A 407 0.40 3.00 26.67
N LEU A 408 0.07 2.95 25.37
CA LEU A 408 0.47 1.88 24.47
C LEU A 408 1.97 1.96 24.18
N LYS A 409 2.69 0.83 24.31
CA LYS A 409 4.14 0.77 24.07
C LYS A 409 4.45 -0.01 22.81
N VAL A 410 5.31 0.52 21.95
CA VAL A 410 5.64 -0.11 20.67
C VAL A 410 7.15 -0.21 20.50
N ALA A 411 7.65 -1.42 20.24
CA ALA A 411 9.01 -1.66 19.79
C ALA A 411 9.02 -1.77 18.27
N ASP A 412 9.60 -0.77 17.61
CA ASP A 412 9.62 -0.64 16.16
C ASP A 412 11.00 -1.02 15.60
N PHE A 413 11.11 -2.27 15.12
CA PHE A 413 12.28 -2.81 14.44
C PHE A 413 12.19 -2.65 12.91
N SER A 414 11.24 -1.86 12.42
CA SER A 414 11.01 -1.70 10.99
C SER A 414 11.90 -0.62 10.38
N TRP A 415 12.15 -0.78 9.08
CA TRP A 415 13.08 0.04 8.30
C TRP A 415 12.38 0.57 7.06
N VAL A 416 12.89 1.68 6.53
CA VAL A 416 12.42 2.30 5.30
C VAL A 416 10.99 2.87 5.45
N GLY A 417 10.00 2.37 4.72
CA GLY A 417 8.72 3.08 4.52
C GLY A 417 7.57 2.53 5.35
N VAL A 418 7.11 1.32 5.01
CA VAL A 418 5.82 0.77 5.45
C VAL A 418 5.70 0.67 6.98
N GLY A 419 6.60 -0.11 7.60
CA GLY A 419 6.57 -0.28 9.05
C GLY A 419 6.78 1.03 9.80
N PRO A 420 7.75 1.89 9.43
CA PRO A 420 7.95 3.17 10.10
C PRO A 420 6.74 4.09 10.06
N MET A 421 5.99 4.12 8.94
CA MET A 421 4.75 4.88 8.80
C MET A 421 3.60 4.32 9.66
N ILE A 422 3.49 2.99 9.82
CA ILE A 422 2.54 2.39 10.76
C ILE A 422 2.89 2.80 12.19
N GLY A 423 4.17 2.67 12.57
CA GLY A 423 4.66 3.10 13.89
C GLY A 423 4.44 4.59 14.13
N LYS A 424 4.65 5.43 13.12
CA LYS A 424 4.37 6.87 13.18
C LYS A 424 2.90 7.14 13.45
N ALA A 425 1.98 6.47 12.75
CA ALA A 425 0.55 6.66 12.98
C ALA A 425 0.14 6.31 14.42
N LEU A 426 0.72 5.26 15.01
CA LEU A 426 0.49 4.94 16.43
C LEU A 426 1.05 6.04 17.35
N ALA A 427 2.26 6.54 17.05
CA ALA A 427 2.91 7.60 17.84
C ALA A 427 2.15 8.93 17.78
N ASP A 428 1.70 9.34 16.59
CA ASP A 428 0.91 10.56 16.37
C ASP A 428 -0.41 10.53 17.15
N HIS A 429 -0.94 9.34 17.45
CA HIS A 429 -2.14 9.12 18.28
C HIS A 429 -1.81 8.74 19.74
N GLY A 430 -0.60 9.07 20.22
CA GLY A 430 -0.23 9.04 21.64
C GLY A 430 0.48 7.78 22.14
N ALA A 431 0.81 6.82 21.27
CA ALA A 431 1.60 5.65 21.66
C ALA A 431 3.06 6.04 21.94
N THR A 432 3.69 5.40 22.92
CA THR A 432 5.15 5.48 23.11
C THR A 432 5.83 4.50 22.16
N VAL A 433 6.28 5.00 21.02
CA VAL A 433 6.95 4.20 19.99
C VAL A 433 8.46 4.41 20.06
N VAL A 434 9.21 3.32 20.27
CA VAL A 434 10.67 3.33 20.27
C VAL A 434 11.17 2.65 19.00
N ARG A 435 11.73 3.44 18.09
CA ARG A 435 12.41 2.94 16.89
C ARG A 435 13.79 2.40 17.24
N ILE A 436 14.02 1.15 16.88
CA ILE A 436 15.24 0.41 17.17
C ILE A 436 16.03 0.25 15.88
N GLU A 437 17.20 0.88 15.82
CA GLU A 437 18.03 0.98 14.63
C GLU A 437 19.50 0.70 14.98
N SER A 438 20.34 0.28 14.02
CA SER A 438 21.78 0.20 14.25
C SER A 438 22.49 1.48 13.81
N ALA A 439 23.42 2.00 14.62
CA ALA A 439 24.29 3.12 14.21
C ALA A 439 25.40 2.67 13.23
N SER A 440 25.81 1.39 13.29
CA SER A 440 26.81 0.83 12.37
C SER A 440 26.24 0.64 10.96
N ARG A 441 24.92 0.47 10.87
CA ARG A 441 24.17 0.39 9.62
C ARG A 441 22.89 1.18 9.77
N ALA A 442 22.97 2.49 9.59
CA ALA A 442 21.78 3.33 9.63
C ALA A 442 20.77 2.94 8.52
N ASP A 443 19.50 3.23 8.75
CA ASP A 443 18.43 3.07 7.78
C ASP A 443 18.77 3.77 6.47
N LEU A 444 18.53 3.06 5.36
CA LEU A 444 18.82 3.54 4.02
C LEU A 444 18.24 4.94 3.80
N LEU A 445 17.02 5.19 4.29
CA LEU A 445 16.32 6.45 4.09
C LEU A 445 16.95 7.65 4.82
N ARG A 446 17.88 7.43 5.76
CA ARG A 446 18.72 8.50 6.32
C ARG A 446 19.80 9.00 5.36
N THR A 447 20.04 8.26 4.27
CA THR A 447 21.11 8.51 3.31
C THR A 447 20.59 8.89 1.91
N VAL A 448 19.27 9.08 1.77
CA VAL A 448 18.63 9.42 0.50
C VAL A 448 18.20 10.89 0.51
N PRO A 449 18.54 11.68 -0.53
CA PRO A 449 18.11 13.08 -0.66
C PRO A 449 16.60 13.20 -0.90
N PRO A 450 16.01 14.41 -0.79
CA PRO A 450 16.60 15.69 -0.47
C PRO A 450 17.06 15.76 0.99
N PHE A 451 18.22 16.38 1.16
CA PHE A 451 18.72 16.73 2.47
C PHE A 451 18.42 18.19 2.76
N LYS A 452 18.20 18.51 4.02
CA LYS A 452 18.10 19.90 4.49
C LYS A 452 19.30 20.71 3.98
N ASP A 453 19.04 21.88 3.41
CA ASP A 453 20.02 22.79 2.81
C ASP A 453 20.89 22.16 1.70
N GLY A 454 20.51 20.99 1.15
CA GLY A 454 21.31 20.23 0.19
C GLY A 454 22.49 19.46 0.80
N GLU A 455 22.66 19.50 2.12
CA GLU A 455 23.83 18.94 2.81
C GLU A 455 23.56 17.53 3.37
N PRO A 456 24.26 16.48 2.89
CA PRO A 456 24.08 15.11 3.36
C PRO A 456 24.29 14.96 4.87
N GLY A 457 23.46 14.15 5.52
CA GLY A 457 23.60 13.82 6.94
C GLY A 457 22.48 12.90 7.43
N LEU A 458 22.80 12.06 8.43
CA LEU A 458 21.88 11.04 8.94
C LEU A 458 20.58 11.60 9.53
N ASP A 459 20.63 12.83 10.06
CA ASP A 459 19.49 13.56 10.60
C ASP A 459 19.06 14.74 9.71
N ARG A 460 19.50 14.74 8.45
CA ARG A 460 19.20 15.80 7.46
C ARG A 460 18.33 15.31 6.32
N ALA A 461 18.12 14.01 6.17
CA ALA A 461 17.28 13.44 5.13
C ALA A 461 15.79 13.64 5.44
N GLN A 462 15.01 14.07 4.44
CA GLN A 462 13.56 14.26 4.62
C GLN A 462 12.84 13.00 5.09
N PHE A 463 13.26 11.81 4.66
CA PHE A 463 12.52 10.59 4.89
C PHE A 463 12.51 10.21 6.37
N MET A 464 13.65 10.41 7.03
CA MET A 464 13.74 10.23 8.47
C MET A 464 12.78 11.19 9.19
N ALA A 465 12.79 12.47 8.81
CA ALA A 465 11.91 13.48 9.39
C ALA A 465 10.41 13.19 9.12
N ASN A 466 10.07 12.72 7.93
CA ASN A 466 8.68 12.48 7.53
C ASN A 466 8.12 11.18 8.12
N PHE A 467 8.85 10.07 8.07
CA PHE A 467 8.35 8.75 8.48
C PHE A 467 8.53 8.45 9.97
N ASN A 468 9.30 9.26 10.70
CA ASN A 468 9.66 8.96 12.08
C ASN A 468 9.45 10.11 13.07
N THR A 469 8.66 11.11 12.71
CA THR A 469 8.17 12.10 13.67
C THR A 469 7.37 11.43 14.79
N SER A 470 7.36 12.08 15.96
CA SER A 470 6.64 11.63 17.17
C SER A 470 7.20 10.35 17.82
N LYS A 471 8.22 9.70 17.24
CA LYS A 471 8.86 8.50 17.79
C LYS A 471 10.12 8.82 18.60
N LEU A 472 10.38 7.98 19.60
CA LEU A 472 11.68 7.91 20.28
C LEU A 472 12.65 7.05 19.46
N GLY A 473 13.96 7.28 19.60
CA GLY A 473 15.00 6.52 18.91
C GLY A 473 15.91 5.79 19.89
N MET A 474 16.30 4.56 19.55
CA MET A 474 17.27 3.76 20.29
C MET A 474 18.20 3.02 19.33
N THR A 475 19.49 2.99 19.68
CA THR A 475 20.48 2.25 18.90
C THR A 475 20.72 0.85 19.46
N VAL A 476 20.54 -0.17 18.63
CA VAL A 476 20.89 -1.57 18.94
C VAL A 476 21.52 -2.22 17.70
N ASP A 477 22.73 -2.73 17.84
CA ASP A 477 23.35 -3.60 16.85
C ASP A 477 23.07 -5.06 17.19
N LEU A 478 22.17 -5.70 16.45
CA LEU A 478 21.80 -7.11 16.66
C LEU A 478 22.94 -8.10 16.36
N LYS A 479 24.02 -7.67 15.70
CA LYS A 479 25.23 -8.49 15.50
C LYS A 479 26.17 -8.46 16.69
N ASN A 480 26.03 -7.48 17.58
CA ASN A 480 26.76 -7.48 18.83
C ASN A 480 26.24 -8.64 19.70
N PRO A 481 27.10 -9.45 20.35
CA PRO A 481 26.66 -10.53 21.24
C PRO A 481 25.63 -10.12 22.31
N GLN A 482 25.64 -8.86 22.75
CA GLN A 482 24.68 -8.31 23.72
C GLN A 482 23.41 -7.71 23.08
N GLY A 483 23.43 -7.46 21.77
CA GLY A 483 22.37 -6.81 21.01
C GLY A 483 21.02 -7.54 21.07
N PRO A 484 20.96 -8.85 20.76
CA PRO A 484 19.72 -9.62 20.86
C PRO A 484 19.11 -9.60 22.26
N GLY A 485 19.93 -9.63 23.32
CA GLY A 485 19.44 -9.54 24.70
C GLY A 485 18.81 -8.18 25.02
N LEU A 486 19.37 -7.08 24.50
CA LEU A 486 18.79 -5.74 24.65
C LEU A 486 17.50 -5.59 23.84
N ALA A 487 17.50 -6.08 22.60
CA ALA A 487 16.33 -6.09 21.74
C ALA A 487 15.18 -6.92 22.33
N ARG A 488 15.49 -8.08 22.94
CA ARG A 488 14.51 -8.91 23.64
C ARG A 488 13.85 -8.15 24.78
N ARG A 489 14.62 -7.44 25.61
CA ARG A 489 14.04 -6.60 26.68
C ARG A 489 13.11 -5.52 26.15
N MET A 490 13.41 -4.95 24.97
CA MET A 490 12.52 -3.98 24.33
C MET A 490 11.23 -4.63 23.82
N ALA A 491 11.32 -5.83 23.24
CA ALA A 491 10.15 -6.60 22.85
C ALA A 491 9.29 -7.01 24.06
N ASP A 492 9.92 -7.43 25.16
CA ASP A 492 9.23 -7.77 26.42
C ASP A 492 8.51 -6.57 27.04
N TRP A 493 9.06 -5.36 26.91
CA TRP A 493 8.44 -4.11 27.36
C TRP A 493 7.24 -3.66 26.51
N ALA A 494 7.20 -4.05 25.23
CA ALA A 494 6.25 -3.53 24.27
C ALA A 494 4.92 -4.30 24.24
N ASP A 495 3.83 -3.57 23.99
CA ASP A 495 2.51 -4.13 23.68
C ASP A 495 2.41 -4.59 22.22
N VAL A 496 3.11 -3.84 21.35
CA VAL A 496 3.17 -4.09 19.91
C VAL A 496 4.63 -4.20 19.48
N VAL A 497 4.96 -5.25 18.75
CA VAL A 497 6.25 -5.37 18.04
C VAL A 497 6.00 -5.19 16.55
N LEU A 498 6.64 -4.20 15.95
CA LEU A 498 6.61 -3.98 14.49
C LEU A 498 7.95 -4.41 13.91
N GLU A 499 7.94 -5.19 12.84
CA GLU A 499 9.15 -5.57 12.12
C GLU A 499 8.91 -5.65 10.61
N SER A 500 9.97 -5.39 9.85
CA SER A 500 9.93 -5.40 8.40
C SER A 500 11.14 -6.08 7.76
N TYR A 501 11.71 -7.07 8.45
CA TYR A 501 12.85 -7.82 7.92
C TYR A 501 12.39 -8.92 6.95
N SER A 502 13.34 -9.39 6.13
CA SER A 502 13.12 -10.58 5.33
C SER A 502 12.78 -11.78 6.24
N PRO A 503 11.81 -12.63 5.87
CA PRO A 503 11.35 -13.74 6.71
C PRO A 503 12.50 -14.60 7.24
N GLY A 504 12.42 -14.95 8.52
CA GLY A 504 13.45 -15.72 9.24
C GLY A 504 14.59 -14.88 9.83
N THR A 505 14.73 -13.59 9.50
CA THR A 505 15.77 -12.74 10.10
C THR A 505 15.55 -12.55 11.61
N MET A 506 14.32 -12.22 12.02
CA MET A 506 13.98 -12.05 13.44
C MET A 506 14.12 -13.36 14.23
N ALA A 507 13.82 -14.50 13.62
CA ALA A 507 13.98 -15.82 14.23
C ALA A 507 15.45 -16.13 14.59
N ARG A 508 16.40 -15.71 13.77
CA ARG A 508 17.85 -15.86 14.06
C ARG A 508 18.29 -15.11 15.33
N PHE A 509 17.54 -14.08 15.72
CA PHE A 509 17.80 -13.31 16.93
C PHE A 509 16.87 -13.68 18.10
N GLY A 510 15.97 -14.66 17.92
CA GLY A 510 14.98 -15.06 18.93
C GLY A 510 13.91 -13.98 19.19
N LEU A 511 13.56 -13.23 18.14
CA LEU A 511 12.60 -12.11 18.16
C LEU A 511 11.43 -12.32 17.18
N ASP A 512 11.28 -13.53 16.64
CA ASP A 512 10.12 -13.92 15.84
C ASP A 512 8.88 -14.16 16.69
N TRP A 513 7.71 -14.24 16.03
CA TRP A 513 6.43 -14.42 16.70
C TRP A 513 6.41 -15.67 17.56
N GLU A 514 6.85 -16.81 17.03
CA GLU A 514 6.84 -18.10 17.71
C GLU A 514 7.64 -18.05 19.02
N THR A 515 8.80 -17.36 19.02
CA THR A 515 9.64 -17.20 20.20
C THR A 515 9.05 -16.21 21.21
N LEU A 516 8.55 -15.05 20.74
CA LEU A 516 8.06 -14.00 21.62
C LEU A 516 6.69 -14.34 22.23
N ALA A 517 5.80 -14.95 21.45
CA ALA A 517 4.45 -15.29 21.89
C ALA A 517 4.41 -16.52 22.81
N ALA A 518 5.47 -17.34 22.85
CA ALA A 518 5.55 -18.53 23.72
C ALA A 518 5.28 -18.21 25.20
N ASP A 519 5.70 -17.03 25.66
CA ASP A 519 5.51 -16.57 27.04
C ASP A 519 4.54 -15.37 27.11
N ARG A 520 3.96 -14.95 25.97
CA ARG A 520 3.14 -13.74 25.84
C ARG A 520 1.98 -13.92 24.87
N ASP A 521 0.91 -14.53 25.37
CA ASP A 521 -0.35 -14.68 24.64
C ASP A 521 -1.02 -13.35 24.27
N ASP A 522 -0.65 -12.26 24.96
CA ASP A 522 -1.21 -10.92 24.79
C ASP A 522 -0.48 -10.06 23.74
N LEU A 523 0.66 -10.52 23.20
CA LEU A 523 1.47 -9.74 22.27
C LEU A 523 0.77 -9.52 20.93
N VAL A 524 0.79 -8.29 20.42
CA VAL A 524 0.47 -8.01 19.01
C VAL A 524 1.78 -7.85 18.25
N MET A 525 1.98 -8.64 17.20
CA MET A 525 3.17 -8.53 16.36
C MET A 525 2.78 -8.34 14.90
N LEU A 526 3.31 -7.29 14.28
CA LEU A 526 3.15 -7.05 12.85
C LEU A 526 4.48 -7.31 12.13
N SER A 527 4.40 -8.21 11.17
CA SER A 527 5.47 -8.56 10.24
C SER A 527 5.09 -8.08 8.85
N THR A 528 5.82 -7.13 8.29
CA THR A 528 5.57 -6.65 6.91
C THR A 528 6.74 -6.87 5.98
N SER A 529 6.47 -7.42 4.80
CA SER A 529 7.47 -7.59 3.74
C SER A 529 6.80 -7.51 2.36
N ILE A 530 7.58 -7.46 1.29
CA ILE A 530 7.05 -7.31 -0.08
C ILE A 530 6.11 -8.47 -0.43
N ARG A 531 6.53 -9.71 -0.13
CA ARG A 531 5.83 -10.97 -0.48
C ARG A 531 5.27 -11.71 0.75
N GLY A 532 5.20 -11.06 1.91
CA GLY A 532 4.72 -11.64 3.17
C GLY A 532 5.66 -12.72 3.77
N GLN A 533 5.21 -13.33 4.87
CA GLN A 533 6.02 -14.26 5.67
C GLN A 533 5.96 -15.73 5.18
N THR A 534 5.09 -16.04 4.21
CA THR A 534 4.85 -17.41 3.71
C THR A 534 4.80 -17.46 2.18
N GLY A 535 4.84 -18.66 1.59
CA GLY A 535 4.88 -18.88 0.14
C GLY A 535 6.31 -19.05 -0.40
N ARG A 536 6.43 -19.42 -1.68
CA ARG A 536 7.74 -19.69 -2.31
C ARG A 536 8.64 -18.46 -2.39
N GLU A 537 8.09 -17.30 -2.76
CA GLU A 537 8.85 -16.05 -2.86
C GLU A 537 8.92 -15.24 -1.54
N ARG A 538 8.63 -15.84 -0.38
CA ARG A 538 8.72 -15.13 0.91
C ARG A 538 10.09 -14.48 1.15
N GLY A 539 11.16 -15.07 0.60
CA GLY A 539 12.53 -14.55 0.70
C GLY A 539 12.83 -13.34 -0.19
N TYR A 540 11.90 -12.93 -1.07
CA TYR A 540 12.10 -11.82 -1.99
C TYR A 540 12.36 -10.51 -1.23
N SER A 541 13.45 -9.84 -1.59
CA SER A 541 13.84 -8.55 -1.04
C SER A 541 13.57 -7.47 -2.08
N GLY A 542 12.84 -6.42 -1.68
CA GLY A 542 12.50 -5.32 -2.57
C GLY A 542 11.97 -4.11 -1.80
N TYR A 543 11.68 -3.05 -2.55
CA TYR A 543 11.09 -1.81 -2.05
C TYR A 543 9.78 -1.54 -2.78
N GLY A 544 9.04 -0.50 -2.39
CA GLY A 544 7.74 -0.23 -3.00
C GLY A 544 7.75 0.02 -4.51
N GLY A 545 8.91 0.36 -5.10
CA GLY A 545 9.06 0.39 -6.56
C GLY A 545 8.90 -1.01 -7.19
N GLN A 546 9.62 -2.00 -6.67
CA GLN A 546 9.47 -3.41 -7.06
C GLN A 546 8.10 -3.95 -6.66
N GLY A 547 7.60 -3.56 -5.49
CA GLY A 547 6.25 -3.88 -5.04
C GLY A 547 5.19 -3.42 -6.04
N ALA A 548 5.30 -2.21 -6.57
CA ALA A 548 4.39 -1.68 -7.59
C ALA A 548 4.48 -2.44 -8.93
N CYS A 549 5.66 -2.90 -9.34
CA CYS A 549 5.83 -3.77 -10.51
C CYS A 549 5.10 -5.11 -10.31
N ILE A 550 5.35 -5.79 -9.20
CA ILE A 550 4.80 -7.12 -8.91
C ILE A 550 3.30 -7.05 -8.59
N ALA A 551 2.82 -5.95 -8.01
CA ALA A 551 1.39 -5.72 -7.77
C ALA A 551 0.61 -5.33 -9.03
N GLY A 552 1.28 -5.09 -10.15
CA GLY A 552 0.67 -4.72 -11.43
C GLY A 552 0.27 -3.25 -11.58
N LEU A 553 0.66 -2.39 -10.64
CA LEU A 553 0.40 -0.95 -10.68
C LEU A 553 1.27 -0.25 -11.75
N TYR A 554 2.46 -0.80 -12.01
CA TYR A 554 3.44 -0.18 -12.89
C TYR A 554 2.99 -0.16 -14.36
N GLU A 555 2.31 -1.22 -14.81
CA GLU A 555 1.85 -1.34 -16.20
C GLU A 555 0.78 -0.30 -16.56
N LEU A 556 0.06 0.24 -15.57
CA LEU A 556 -1.10 1.12 -15.79
C LEU A 556 -0.75 2.57 -16.09
N VAL A 557 0.47 3.01 -15.75
CA VAL A 557 0.89 4.41 -15.85
C VAL A 557 1.91 4.56 -16.97
N GLY A 558 1.56 5.36 -17.98
CA GLY A 558 2.42 5.70 -19.11
C GLY A 558 1.60 6.05 -20.35
N TRP A 559 2.30 6.36 -21.44
CA TRP A 559 1.65 6.56 -22.75
C TRP A 559 1.45 5.21 -23.47
N PRO A 560 0.36 5.05 -24.25
CA PRO A 560 0.09 3.79 -24.97
C PRO A 560 1.19 3.40 -25.96
N ASP A 561 1.89 4.37 -26.54
CA ASP A 561 2.92 4.20 -27.58
C ASP A 561 4.34 4.00 -27.02
N ARG A 562 4.49 3.82 -25.69
CA ARG A 562 5.79 3.68 -25.01
C ARG A 562 5.75 2.64 -23.89
N ASN A 563 6.93 2.33 -23.36
CA ASN A 563 7.08 1.54 -22.14
C ASN A 563 6.39 2.23 -20.95
N PRO A 564 5.91 1.47 -19.95
CA PRO A 564 5.34 2.04 -18.73
C PRO A 564 6.38 2.88 -17.98
N CYS A 565 5.96 4.06 -17.52
CA CYS A 565 6.78 4.86 -16.60
C CYS A 565 6.54 4.45 -15.14
N GLY A 566 5.39 3.83 -14.85
CA GLY A 566 4.95 3.46 -13.51
C GLY A 566 4.49 4.65 -12.67
N PRO A 567 3.84 4.39 -11.52
CA PRO A 567 3.50 5.42 -10.56
C PRO A 567 4.77 6.02 -9.97
N TRP A 568 4.70 7.30 -9.61
CA TRP A 568 5.87 7.96 -9.03
C TRP A 568 6.21 7.41 -7.64
N GLY A 569 7.50 7.11 -7.43
CA GLY A 569 8.01 6.69 -6.13
C GLY A 569 7.72 5.24 -5.75
N ALA A 570 7.71 4.98 -4.44
CA ALA A 570 7.45 3.67 -3.87
C ALA A 570 5.95 3.50 -3.56
N TYR A 571 5.10 3.53 -4.59
CA TYR A 571 3.65 3.73 -4.43
C TYR A 571 2.96 2.74 -3.48
N THR A 572 3.34 1.45 -3.49
CA THR A 572 2.79 0.45 -2.55
C THR A 572 3.11 0.77 -1.10
N ASP A 573 4.23 1.45 -0.83
CA ASP A 573 4.63 1.83 0.53
C ASP A 573 3.65 2.82 1.14
N PHE A 574 2.81 3.48 0.34
CA PHE A 574 1.77 4.38 0.83
C PHE A 574 0.38 3.74 0.85
N ILE A 575 0.18 2.61 0.15
CA ILE A 575 -1.05 1.82 0.27
C ILE A 575 -1.03 1.01 1.58
N THR A 576 0.06 0.24 1.78
CA THR A 576 0.13 -0.77 2.84
C THR A 576 0.00 -0.24 4.26
N PRO A 577 0.56 0.94 4.66
CA PRO A 577 0.44 1.42 6.04
C PRO A 577 -0.99 1.58 6.52
N ARG A 578 -1.91 1.99 5.64
CA ARG A 578 -3.33 2.19 5.99
C ARG A 578 -3.99 0.87 6.38
N PHE A 579 -3.75 -0.18 5.59
CA PHE A 579 -4.17 -1.54 5.94
C PHE A 579 -3.45 -2.08 7.19
N GLY A 580 -2.18 -1.73 7.38
CA GLY A 580 -1.41 -2.09 8.58
C GLY A 580 -1.99 -1.48 9.85
N ILE A 581 -2.38 -0.20 9.82
CA ILE A 581 -3.08 0.46 10.93
C ILE A 581 -4.40 -0.25 11.20
N CYS A 582 -5.21 -0.54 10.17
CA CYS A 582 -6.44 -1.31 10.33
C CYS A 582 -6.20 -2.63 11.06
N ALA A 583 -5.20 -3.41 10.63
CA ALA A 583 -4.90 -4.72 11.20
C ALA A 583 -4.38 -4.63 12.65
N VAL A 584 -3.46 -3.70 12.95
CA VAL A 584 -2.89 -3.53 14.29
C VAL A 584 -3.96 -3.09 15.28
N VAL A 585 -4.77 -2.08 14.93
CA VAL A 585 -5.81 -1.59 15.83
C VAL A 585 -6.91 -2.63 16.02
N ALA A 586 -7.30 -3.34 14.96
CA ALA A 586 -8.19 -4.49 15.05
C ALA A 586 -7.66 -5.59 16.01
N ALA A 587 -6.36 -5.88 15.95
CA ALA A 587 -5.72 -6.83 16.87
C ALA A 587 -5.67 -6.31 18.32
N LEU A 588 -5.44 -5.01 18.53
CA LEU A 588 -5.49 -4.40 19.85
C LEU A 588 -6.91 -4.41 20.44
N MET A 589 -7.94 -4.15 19.64
CA MET A 589 -9.35 -4.30 20.05
C MET A 589 -9.65 -5.75 20.44
N HIS A 590 -9.18 -6.73 19.66
CA HIS A 590 -9.30 -8.14 20.02
C HIS A 590 -8.63 -8.44 21.37
N ARG A 591 -7.37 -8.02 21.54
CA ARG A 591 -6.60 -8.17 22.80
C ARG A 591 -7.35 -7.57 23.99
N ARG A 592 -7.96 -6.40 23.84
CA ARG A 592 -8.73 -5.79 24.94
C ARG A 592 -9.96 -6.59 25.33
N ARG A 593 -10.64 -7.22 24.37
CA ARG A 593 -11.83 -8.04 24.63
C ARG A 593 -11.50 -9.42 25.21
N THR A 594 -10.38 -10.01 24.83
CA THR A 594 -10.07 -11.43 25.11
C THR A 594 -8.84 -11.65 25.97
N GLY A 595 -7.98 -10.64 26.12
CA GLY A 595 -6.63 -10.78 26.68
C GLY A 595 -5.60 -11.35 25.68
N LEU A 596 -6.01 -11.73 24.47
CA LEU A 596 -5.16 -12.42 23.50
C LEU A 596 -4.72 -11.48 22.38
N GLY A 597 -3.41 -11.35 22.17
CA GLY A 597 -2.80 -10.73 21.01
C GLY A 597 -2.64 -11.72 19.86
N GLN A 598 -2.00 -11.31 18.77
CA GLN A 598 -1.83 -12.14 17.58
C GLN A 598 -0.71 -11.65 16.66
N HIS A 599 -0.35 -12.53 15.72
CA HIS A 599 0.54 -12.22 14.61
C HIS A 599 -0.24 -11.70 13.41
N ILE A 600 0.33 -10.69 12.75
CA ILE A 600 -0.17 -10.09 11.53
C ILE A 600 0.93 -10.21 10.47
N ASP A 601 0.71 -11.05 9.45
CA ASP A 601 1.52 -11.08 8.22
C ASP A 601 0.91 -10.13 7.19
N LEU A 602 1.60 -9.03 6.91
CA LEU A 602 1.17 -7.96 6.02
C LEU A 602 2.05 -7.90 4.77
N ALA A 603 1.61 -8.57 3.69
CA ALA A 603 2.28 -8.54 2.40
C ALA A 603 1.94 -7.26 1.62
N GLN A 604 2.97 -6.51 1.24
CA GLN A 604 2.80 -5.19 0.60
C GLN A 604 2.20 -5.31 -0.81
N VAL A 605 2.59 -6.34 -1.57
CA VAL A 605 2.02 -6.64 -2.89
C VAL A 605 0.53 -6.97 -2.80
N GLU A 606 0.12 -7.78 -1.81
CA GLU A 606 -1.29 -8.14 -1.60
C GLU A 606 -2.16 -6.90 -1.34
N CYS A 607 -1.65 -5.95 -0.54
CA CYS A 607 -2.30 -4.66 -0.31
C CYS A 607 -2.42 -3.82 -1.60
N GLY A 608 -1.35 -3.76 -2.41
CA GLY A 608 -1.35 -3.06 -3.69
C GLY A 608 -2.37 -3.63 -4.67
N ILE A 609 -2.50 -4.96 -4.73
CA ILE A 609 -3.46 -5.64 -5.61
C ILE A 609 -4.91 -5.30 -5.23
N ARG A 610 -5.22 -5.00 -3.94
CA ARG A 610 -6.57 -4.54 -3.54
C ARG A 610 -7.01 -3.29 -4.31
N PHE A 611 -6.07 -2.41 -4.69
CA PHE A 611 -6.37 -1.18 -5.44
C PHE A 611 -6.63 -1.44 -6.93
N LEU A 612 -6.39 -2.67 -7.41
CA LEU A 612 -6.62 -3.09 -8.79
C LEU A 612 -7.81 -4.03 -8.94
N GLU A 613 -8.52 -4.34 -7.85
CA GLU A 613 -9.57 -5.36 -7.84
C GLU A 613 -10.63 -5.19 -8.95
N PRO A 614 -11.13 -3.98 -9.28
CA PRO A 614 -12.04 -3.83 -10.41
C PRO A 614 -11.47 -4.26 -11.77
N LEU A 615 -10.17 -4.04 -12.02
CA LEU A 615 -9.49 -4.49 -13.24
C LEU A 615 -9.27 -6.01 -13.25
N ILE A 616 -9.03 -6.59 -12.07
CA ILE A 616 -8.92 -8.05 -11.90
C ILE A 616 -10.25 -8.72 -12.23
N LEU A 617 -11.34 -8.15 -11.71
CA LEU A 617 -12.69 -8.60 -12.02
C LEU A 617 -12.98 -8.43 -13.52
N ASP A 618 -12.56 -7.31 -14.13
CA ASP A 618 -12.74 -7.07 -15.57
C ASP A 618 -12.04 -8.11 -16.42
N TYR A 619 -10.79 -8.45 -16.12
CA TYR A 619 -10.08 -9.50 -16.83
C TYR A 619 -10.69 -10.88 -16.59
N ALA A 620 -11.05 -11.21 -15.34
CA ALA A 620 -11.62 -12.51 -15.00
C ALA A 620 -12.98 -12.76 -15.68
N VAL A 621 -13.77 -11.71 -15.87
CA VAL A 621 -15.12 -11.79 -16.46
C VAL A 621 -15.09 -11.58 -17.97
N ASN A 622 -14.37 -10.56 -18.44
CA ASN A 622 -14.43 -10.11 -19.84
C ASN A 622 -13.16 -10.44 -20.65
N GLY A 623 -12.10 -10.95 -20.01
CA GLY A 623 -10.82 -11.19 -20.66
C GLY A 623 -10.06 -9.91 -21.07
N ARG A 624 -10.55 -8.73 -20.69
CA ARG A 624 -9.91 -7.45 -21.01
C ARG A 624 -8.69 -7.21 -20.13
N VAL A 625 -7.54 -7.02 -20.77
CA VAL A 625 -6.31 -6.65 -20.09
C VAL A 625 -6.27 -5.13 -19.97
N ALA A 626 -6.03 -4.61 -18.77
CA ALA A 626 -5.89 -3.18 -18.57
C ALA A 626 -4.63 -2.65 -19.26
N GLU A 627 -4.76 -1.57 -20.01
CA GLU A 627 -3.67 -0.93 -20.76
C GLU A 627 -3.41 0.49 -20.25
N ARG A 628 -2.26 1.05 -20.65
CA ARG A 628 -1.92 2.46 -20.41
C ARG A 628 -2.83 3.36 -21.22
N LEU A 629 -3.40 4.37 -20.57
CA LEU A 629 -4.33 5.31 -21.22
C LEU A 629 -3.71 6.68 -21.51
N GLY A 630 -2.47 6.94 -21.08
CA GLY A 630 -1.93 8.30 -21.08
C GLY A 630 -2.83 9.20 -20.22
N GLN A 631 -3.40 10.24 -20.85
CA GLN A 631 -4.38 11.12 -20.21
C GLN A 631 -5.84 10.70 -20.43
N GLY A 632 -6.11 9.61 -21.15
CA GLY A 632 -7.46 9.13 -21.40
C GLY A 632 -8.17 8.64 -20.13
N SER A 633 -9.50 8.56 -20.20
CA SER A 633 -10.34 7.93 -19.18
C SER A 633 -11.33 6.97 -19.83
N PRO A 634 -11.62 5.80 -19.23
CA PRO A 634 -12.64 4.89 -19.73
C PRO A 634 -14.07 5.43 -19.67
N SER A 635 -14.32 6.49 -18.88
CA SER A 635 -15.67 6.93 -18.53
C SER A 635 -15.89 8.45 -18.53
N LEU A 636 -14.85 9.25 -18.79
CA LEU A 636 -14.92 10.72 -18.76
C LEU A 636 -14.35 11.33 -20.05
N ASP A 637 -15.04 12.32 -20.60
CA ASP A 637 -14.60 13.14 -21.74
C ASP A 637 -15.23 14.55 -21.65
N PRO A 638 -14.48 15.67 -21.80
CA PRO A 638 -13.01 15.74 -21.89
C PRO A 638 -12.33 15.34 -20.57
N HIS A 639 -11.18 14.66 -20.68
CA HIS A 639 -10.36 14.26 -19.54
C HIS A 639 -8.88 14.42 -19.88
N GLY A 640 -8.09 14.99 -18.96
CA GLY A 640 -6.65 15.17 -19.14
C GLY A 640 -6.09 16.43 -18.48
N VAL A 641 -4.85 16.77 -18.84
CA VAL A 641 -4.15 17.98 -18.40
C VAL A 641 -4.02 18.92 -19.59
N PHE A 642 -4.52 20.14 -19.44
CA PHE A 642 -4.56 21.15 -20.50
C PHE A 642 -3.65 22.32 -20.17
N ALA A 643 -3.08 22.96 -21.18
CA ALA A 643 -2.31 24.19 -21.02
C ALA A 643 -3.21 25.31 -20.46
N CYS A 644 -2.68 26.06 -19.50
CA CYS A 644 -3.38 27.17 -18.86
C CYS A 644 -3.23 28.50 -19.61
#